data_AF-A0A9Q1HHZ2-F1
#
_entry.id   AF-A0A9Q1HHZ2-F1
#
_cell.length_a   1.000
_cell.length_b   1.000
_cell.length_c   1.000
_cell.angle_alpha   90.00
_cell.angle_beta   90.00
_cell.angle_gamma   90.00
#
_symmetry.space_group_name_H-M   'P 1'
#
loop_
_entity.id
_entity.type
_entity.pdbx_description
1 polymer ?
#
loop_
_entity_poly.entity_id
_entity_poly.type
_entity_poly.pdbx_seq_one_letter_code
_entity_poly.pdbx_strand_id
1 'polypeptide(L)'
;MDTDVAGLDGKLVTLAEIQSAYKEVQSSFLCTRTPLLQHVQKRFLESPHMELFLKLENTQITGSFKVRGLANQIAHIPQAVRNGQKEVITMSAGNYGRAMVFACSKLGLKARVLTPDTAPMDRTTLMESYGATVERMPTSELQPTVDRHVKEEGMHYLHPFDDLDLIAGHASAGIEILEDLPDPDVIAVCCGGGGLVSGISAAVKLSGNTNTRLYCVEPETGRFPTFRGVRVSAFADSLNVRKCVLFKDKTETIFIEVLSENRSNTIIGVVYKPPDGDFYSFNQNISNCLEVISGENKTCFVAGDFNIDLLKSPSSPSAEAFLNTLHSYAFYPTIDKSTRISETSSTLIDNIFTNCDRVYVRSGIMISEISDHYPIFAFSDNLLLKRNHLKSVTYINNTCYKNMAKLRTELSLIDWTIVTNDLDADSAYSKFSEIILNVYQRCCPLIKLNHKINNSKSPWLTTGIFKSIRKKNLLFARFKRSFSTDHKVAYTKYRNILTSVIKNAKKMYYANLLSLHRNDSGKIWEILNNVIGTKKSDGINATFVCNDEVINDNYAVCNGFNEYFASVAQNLSDKLPTSHVNPLKGLDFNSESLVIFPTDSDEVLSSINDLKSGKSPGCDGISNKVLKHVGDVVASPISHIMNLSFSNGVFPSELKIAKIIPIFKSGDKQQFSNYRPVSLLPSVSKLFEHLMYNRISSFIPKHNILTSFQYGFRKGYSTDMAAVNLVDKVSTALDNKLSAIGIFIDLSKAFDTIDHSILLNKLFAYGFRGVSYTWIESYLKNRVQYVHYNANAMYLSFQKGEAASLPNSHSVASGLSPPFAGKHNFKHCKAFTEGVILVSDDEILQAMKHLYERGLVVEPSGAAAFAALMFNKIPDVEGKKVVIVLTGGNVSPEQLHELWKKYELWKK
;
A
#
# COMPACT_ATOMS: atom_id res chain seq x y z
N MET A 1 -13.70 -35.00 -37.38
CA MET A 1 -13.41 -35.99 -36.32
C MET A 1 -12.80 -35.21 -35.19
N ASP A 2 -13.61 -34.99 -34.17
CA ASP A 2 -13.70 -33.67 -33.56
C ASP A 2 -13.40 -33.79 -32.07
N THR A 3 -12.67 -32.82 -31.55
CA THR A 3 -12.42 -32.69 -30.11
C THR A 3 -12.83 -31.29 -29.71
N ASP A 4 -14.06 -31.16 -29.24
CA ASP A 4 -14.68 -29.89 -28.90
C ASP A 4 -13.87 -29.09 -27.87
N VAL A 5 -13.66 -27.81 -28.19
CA VAL A 5 -13.28 -26.77 -27.22
C VAL A 5 -14.38 -25.69 -27.19
N ALA A 6 -15.63 -26.12 -27.44
CA ALA A 6 -16.82 -25.30 -27.44
C ALA A 6 -17.83 -25.83 -26.41
N GLY A 7 -18.14 -25.02 -25.40
CA GLY A 7 -19.15 -25.34 -24.38
C GLY A 7 -18.60 -25.66 -22.98
N LEU A 8 -18.15 -24.63 -22.26
CA LEU A 8 -18.02 -24.66 -20.80
C LEU A 8 -18.76 -23.47 -20.18
N ASP A 9 -20.08 -23.47 -20.36
CA ASP A 9 -20.96 -22.64 -19.57
C ASP A 9 -21.01 -23.21 -18.15
N GLY A 10 -20.35 -22.53 -17.20
CA GLY A 10 -20.03 -23.12 -15.89
C GLY A 10 -21.26 -23.71 -15.19
N LYS A 11 -21.23 -25.02 -14.94
CA LYS A 11 -22.33 -25.80 -14.34
C LYS A 11 -22.37 -25.62 -12.82
N LEU A 12 -23.55 -25.78 -12.21
CA LEU A 12 -23.70 -26.00 -10.76
C LEU A 12 -23.73 -27.52 -10.49
N VAL A 13 -23.11 -27.98 -9.41
CA VAL A 13 -23.25 -29.38 -8.96
C VAL A 13 -24.68 -29.65 -8.51
N THR A 14 -25.18 -30.85 -8.81
CA THR A 14 -26.53 -31.31 -8.43
C THR A 14 -26.50 -32.08 -7.11
N LEU A 15 -27.67 -32.22 -6.46
CA LEU A 15 -27.79 -33.04 -5.25
C LEU A 15 -27.39 -34.51 -5.48
N ALA A 16 -27.63 -35.05 -6.68
CA ALA A 16 -27.22 -36.41 -7.05
C ALA A 16 -25.69 -36.55 -7.14
N GLU A 17 -25.01 -35.59 -7.76
CA GLU A 17 -23.54 -35.55 -7.82
C GLU A 17 -22.93 -35.40 -6.40
N ILE A 18 -23.52 -34.55 -5.56
CA ILE A 18 -23.13 -34.41 -4.14
C ILE A 18 -23.34 -35.72 -3.37
N GLN A 19 -24.49 -36.40 -3.51
CA GLN A 19 -24.76 -37.67 -2.83
C GLN A 19 -23.87 -38.81 -3.31
N SER A 20 -23.46 -38.81 -4.59
CA SER A 20 -22.49 -39.76 -5.13
C SER A 20 -21.08 -39.49 -4.56
N ALA A 21 -20.62 -38.25 -4.63
CA ALA A 21 -19.35 -37.83 -4.06
C ALA A 21 -19.28 -38.03 -2.54
N TYR A 22 -20.41 -37.92 -1.83
CA TYR A 22 -20.46 -38.20 -0.40
C TYR A 22 -20.22 -39.68 -0.08
N LYS A 23 -20.84 -40.60 -0.82
CA LYS A 23 -20.60 -42.04 -0.67
C LYS A 23 -19.15 -42.41 -0.98
N GLU A 24 -18.59 -41.84 -2.04
CA GLU A 24 -17.18 -42.01 -2.39
C GLU A 24 -16.28 -41.54 -1.24
N VAL A 25 -16.46 -40.31 -0.75
CA VAL A 25 -15.70 -39.74 0.37
C VAL A 25 -15.86 -40.56 1.67
N GLN A 26 -17.05 -41.06 1.99
CA GLN A 26 -17.28 -41.95 3.14
C GLN A 26 -16.54 -43.30 2.99
N SER A 27 -16.49 -43.86 1.78
CA SER A 27 -15.84 -45.14 1.51
C SER A 27 -14.31 -45.04 1.36
N SER A 28 -13.81 -43.84 1.06
CA SER A 28 -12.40 -43.60 0.76
C SER A 28 -11.54 -43.52 2.02
N PHE A 29 -10.58 -44.43 2.14
CA PHE A 29 -9.58 -44.43 3.22
C PHE A 29 -8.71 -43.15 3.28
N LEU A 30 -8.81 -42.28 2.27
CA LEU A 30 -8.16 -40.97 2.22
C LEU A 30 -8.86 -39.93 3.13
N CYS A 31 -10.11 -40.18 3.53
CA CYS A 31 -10.92 -39.28 4.32
C CYS A 31 -11.34 -39.90 5.66
N THR A 32 -11.73 -39.04 6.59
CA THR A 32 -12.50 -39.40 7.80
C THR A 32 -13.64 -38.40 8.02
N ARG A 33 -14.72 -38.83 8.68
CA ARG A 33 -15.77 -37.92 9.15
C ARG A 33 -15.16 -37.01 10.22
N THR A 34 -15.20 -35.70 10.03
CA THR A 34 -14.60 -34.76 10.99
C THR A 34 -15.60 -34.39 12.09
N PRO A 35 -15.19 -34.16 13.34
CA PRO A 35 -16.12 -33.76 14.39
C PRO A 35 -16.77 -32.40 14.11
N LEU A 36 -18.08 -32.30 14.36
CA LEU A 36 -18.74 -31.02 14.67
C LEU A 36 -18.73 -30.85 16.19
N LEU A 37 -17.91 -29.95 16.73
CA LEU A 37 -17.96 -29.62 18.15
C LEU A 37 -19.20 -28.77 18.44
N GLN A 38 -20.05 -29.22 19.36
CA GLN A 38 -21.33 -28.60 19.69
C GLN A 38 -21.28 -27.74 20.97
N HIS A 39 -22.13 -26.72 21.05
CA HIS A 39 -22.33 -25.82 22.21
C HIS A 39 -21.04 -25.20 22.80
N VAL A 40 -20.02 -24.94 21.98
CA VAL A 40 -18.69 -24.52 22.46
C VAL A 40 -18.57 -23.02 22.75
N GLN A 41 -19.65 -22.25 22.63
CA GLN A 41 -19.66 -20.80 22.83
C GLN A 41 -19.04 -20.37 24.17
N LYS A 42 -19.30 -21.09 25.26
CA LYS A 42 -18.72 -20.81 26.59
C LYS A 42 -17.20 -21.02 26.68
N ARG A 43 -16.60 -21.78 25.75
CA ARG A 43 -15.15 -22.00 25.66
C ARG A 43 -14.48 -20.93 24.80
N PHE A 44 -15.14 -20.49 23.73
CA PHE A 44 -14.53 -19.66 22.68
C PHE A 44 -15.02 -18.21 22.60
N LEU A 45 -16.07 -17.80 23.31
CA LEU A 45 -16.60 -16.42 23.31
C LEU A 45 -16.71 -15.88 24.74
N GLU A 46 -16.40 -14.59 24.93
CA GLU A 46 -16.46 -13.92 26.25
C GLU A 46 -17.89 -13.50 26.64
N SER A 47 -18.79 -13.37 25.67
CA SER A 47 -20.23 -13.12 25.88
C SER A 47 -21.02 -13.95 24.85
N PRO A 48 -21.50 -15.14 25.23
CA PRO A 48 -22.07 -16.10 24.29
C PRO A 48 -23.58 -15.89 24.06
N HIS A 49 -23.92 -15.02 23.10
CA HIS A 49 -25.31 -14.73 22.68
C HIS A 49 -25.87 -15.69 21.61
N MET A 50 -25.20 -16.81 21.34
CA MET A 50 -25.50 -17.73 20.23
C MET A 50 -25.14 -19.18 20.59
N GLU A 51 -25.61 -20.13 19.77
CA GLU A 51 -25.13 -21.51 19.81
C GLU A 51 -24.01 -21.72 18.79
N LEU A 52 -22.78 -21.95 19.28
CA LEU A 52 -21.59 -22.05 18.43
C LEU A 52 -21.21 -23.52 18.18
N PHE A 53 -21.08 -23.85 16.91
CA PHE A 53 -20.64 -25.13 16.39
C PHE A 53 -19.35 -24.97 15.57
N LEU A 54 -18.36 -25.87 15.74
CA LEU A 54 -17.09 -25.83 15.00
C LEU A 54 -16.89 -27.14 14.21
N LYS A 55 -16.90 -27.08 12.87
CA LYS A 55 -16.59 -28.24 12.02
C LYS A 55 -15.09 -28.34 11.81
N LEU A 56 -14.47 -29.42 12.29
CA LEU A 56 -13.02 -29.56 12.41
C LEU A 56 -12.35 -30.18 11.18
N GLU A 57 -12.42 -29.50 10.03
CA GLU A 57 -11.65 -29.91 8.83
C GLU A 57 -10.12 -29.80 9.02
N ASN A 58 -9.64 -29.23 10.14
CA ASN A 58 -8.24 -29.28 10.54
C ASN A 58 -7.80 -30.65 11.10
N THR A 59 -8.73 -31.53 11.49
CA THR A 59 -8.44 -32.91 11.95
C THR A 59 -8.62 -33.97 10.86
N GLN A 60 -8.83 -33.55 9.61
CA GLN A 60 -8.88 -34.43 8.44
C GLN A 60 -7.51 -35.08 8.18
N ILE A 61 -7.44 -36.25 7.50
CA ILE A 61 -6.22 -37.08 7.40
C ILE A 61 -4.98 -36.32 6.89
N THR A 62 -5.15 -35.40 5.93
CA THR A 62 -4.05 -34.58 5.38
C THR A 62 -3.93 -33.19 6.06
N GLY A 63 -4.57 -33.03 7.22
CA GLY A 63 -4.66 -31.80 8.01
C GLY A 63 -5.59 -30.72 7.43
N SER A 64 -6.34 -31.00 6.36
CA SER A 64 -7.27 -30.03 5.77
C SER A 64 -8.38 -30.70 4.94
N PHE A 65 -9.45 -29.95 4.67
CA PHE A 65 -10.57 -30.36 3.80
C PHE A 65 -10.19 -30.87 2.40
N LYS A 66 -8.99 -30.52 1.91
CA LYS A 66 -8.57 -30.72 0.51
C LYS A 66 -8.58 -32.18 0.05
N VAL A 67 -8.47 -33.14 0.96
CA VAL A 67 -8.52 -34.56 0.61
C VAL A 67 -9.93 -35.04 0.22
N ARG A 68 -11.00 -34.36 0.66
CA ARG A 68 -12.39 -34.70 0.30
C ARG A 68 -12.68 -34.47 -1.19
N GLY A 69 -12.34 -33.28 -1.69
CA GLY A 69 -12.44 -32.94 -3.11
C GLY A 69 -11.55 -33.85 -3.97
N LEU A 70 -10.32 -34.06 -3.51
CA LEU A 70 -9.35 -34.95 -4.15
C LEU A 70 -9.81 -36.41 -4.21
N ALA A 71 -10.45 -36.96 -3.17
CA ALA A 71 -10.94 -38.33 -3.18
C ALA A 71 -11.98 -38.53 -4.28
N ASN A 72 -12.93 -37.60 -4.42
CA ASN A 72 -13.91 -37.66 -5.52
C ASN A 72 -13.26 -37.41 -6.89
N GLN A 73 -12.30 -36.48 -7.03
CA GLN A 73 -11.52 -36.34 -8.28
C GLN A 73 -10.80 -37.65 -8.64
N ILE A 74 -10.14 -38.30 -7.67
CA ILE A 74 -9.44 -39.58 -7.84
C ILE A 74 -10.40 -40.72 -8.26
N ALA A 75 -11.65 -40.68 -7.79
CA ALA A 75 -12.69 -41.61 -8.24
C ALA A 75 -13.01 -41.46 -9.74
N HIS A 76 -12.88 -40.25 -10.30
CA HIS A 76 -13.22 -39.95 -11.69
C HIS A 76 -12.01 -39.95 -12.65
N ILE A 77 -10.77 -40.19 -12.19
CA ILE A 77 -9.60 -40.22 -13.09
C ILE A 77 -9.64 -41.39 -14.10
N PRO A 78 -9.19 -41.19 -15.36
CA PRO A 78 -9.21 -42.22 -16.39
C PRO A 78 -8.41 -43.49 -16.04
N GLN A 79 -8.85 -44.64 -16.55
CA GLN A 79 -8.21 -45.94 -16.27
C GLN A 79 -6.72 -46.00 -16.67
N ALA A 80 -6.29 -45.25 -17.70
CA ALA A 80 -4.87 -45.14 -18.08
C ALA A 80 -4.00 -44.52 -16.97
N VAL A 81 -4.57 -43.60 -16.18
CA VAL A 81 -3.90 -43.01 -15.00
C VAL A 81 -3.88 -44.04 -13.86
N ARG A 82 -5.01 -44.70 -13.59
CA ARG A 82 -5.12 -45.78 -12.57
C ARG A 82 -4.15 -46.94 -12.84
N ASN A 83 -3.89 -47.26 -14.11
CA ASN A 83 -2.95 -48.29 -14.55
C ASN A 83 -1.48 -47.80 -14.60
N GLY A 84 -1.17 -46.58 -14.13
CA GLY A 84 0.20 -46.04 -14.08
C GLY A 84 0.81 -45.68 -15.45
N GLN A 85 0.01 -45.69 -16.53
CA GLN A 85 0.45 -45.34 -17.88
C GLN A 85 0.58 -43.83 -18.07
N LYS A 86 -0.13 -43.03 -17.26
CA LYS A 86 -0.15 -41.57 -17.28
C LYS A 86 0.01 -41.01 -15.86
N GLU A 87 0.63 -39.84 -15.73
CA GLU A 87 0.80 -39.13 -14.45
C GLU A 87 -0.40 -38.21 -14.17
N VAL A 88 -0.70 -37.97 -12.90
CA VAL A 88 -1.53 -36.83 -12.48
C VAL A 88 -0.65 -35.61 -12.23
N ILE A 89 -1.13 -34.44 -12.67
CA ILE A 89 -0.42 -33.16 -12.51
C ILE A 89 -1.28 -32.14 -11.76
N THR A 90 -0.65 -31.28 -10.95
CA THR A 90 -1.32 -30.10 -10.37
C THR A 90 -0.35 -28.94 -10.12
N MET A 91 -0.89 -27.77 -9.76
CA MET A 91 -0.12 -26.57 -9.39
C MET A 91 -0.44 -26.15 -7.95
N SER A 92 0.37 -26.53 -6.95
CA SER A 92 0.07 -26.16 -5.55
C SER A 92 1.25 -26.36 -4.59
N ALA A 93 1.88 -25.27 -4.14
CA ALA A 93 2.81 -25.25 -3.00
C ALA A 93 2.12 -25.17 -1.62
N GLY A 94 0.99 -25.84 -1.45
CA GLY A 94 0.13 -25.77 -0.27
C GLY A 94 -0.66 -27.06 -0.01
N ASN A 95 -1.68 -26.94 0.85
CA ASN A 95 -2.44 -28.09 1.39
C ASN A 95 -3.04 -29.02 0.34
N TYR A 96 -3.44 -28.53 -0.84
CA TYR A 96 -3.93 -29.39 -1.92
C TYR A 96 -2.83 -30.27 -2.52
N GLY A 97 -1.68 -29.68 -2.85
CA GLY A 97 -0.50 -30.41 -3.34
C GLY A 97 -0.04 -31.47 -2.35
N ARG A 98 0.00 -31.14 -1.05
CA ARG A 98 0.28 -32.11 0.02
C ARG A 98 -0.74 -33.25 0.08
N ALA A 99 -2.03 -32.96 -0.08
CA ALA A 99 -3.06 -34.00 -0.12
C ALA A 99 -2.95 -34.88 -1.38
N MET A 100 -2.68 -34.27 -2.54
CA MET A 100 -2.53 -34.91 -3.85
C MET A 100 -1.39 -35.93 -3.82
N VAL A 101 -0.18 -35.53 -3.40
CA VAL A 101 0.96 -36.46 -3.32
C VAL A 101 0.76 -37.56 -2.27
N PHE A 102 0.12 -37.26 -1.13
CA PHE A 102 -0.22 -38.28 -0.12
C PHE A 102 -1.16 -39.35 -0.69
N ALA A 103 -2.23 -38.93 -1.36
CA ALA A 103 -3.19 -39.86 -1.96
C ALA A 103 -2.55 -40.70 -3.07
N CYS A 104 -1.78 -40.07 -3.96
CA CYS A 104 -1.07 -40.76 -5.04
C CYS A 104 -0.05 -41.78 -4.50
N SER A 105 0.73 -41.39 -3.48
CA SER A 105 1.67 -42.27 -2.78
C SER A 105 0.98 -43.50 -2.16
N LYS A 106 -0.24 -43.34 -1.62
CA LYS A 106 -1.04 -44.45 -1.08
C LYS A 106 -1.74 -45.31 -2.13
N LEU A 107 -1.95 -44.79 -3.33
CA LEU A 107 -2.65 -45.46 -4.43
C LEU A 107 -1.70 -46.00 -5.52
N GLY A 108 -0.39 -45.79 -5.41
CA GLY A 108 0.59 -46.17 -6.43
C GLY A 108 0.56 -45.30 -7.70
N LEU A 109 -0.08 -44.13 -7.64
CA LEU A 109 -0.20 -43.21 -8.78
C LEU A 109 1.04 -42.33 -8.92
N LYS A 110 1.51 -42.11 -10.15
CA LYS A 110 2.58 -41.15 -10.45
C LYS A 110 2.03 -39.72 -10.33
N ALA A 111 2.70 -38.88 -9.57
CA ALA A 111 2.27 -37.52 -9.26
C ALA A 111 3.34 -36.49 -9.62
N ARG A 112 2.92 -35.41 -10.29
CA ARG A 112 3.74 -34.24 -10.60
C ARG A 112 3.10 -32.98 -10.01
N VAL A 113 3.88 -32.15 -9.33
CA VAL A 113 3.40 -30.91 -8.71
C VAL A 113 4.26 -29.74 -9.14
N LEU A 114 3.68 -28.83 -9.92
CA LEU A 114 4.31 -27.57 -10.26
C LEU A 114 4.12 -26.58 -9.11
N THR A 115 5.17 -25.83 -8.78
CA THR A 115 5.20 -24.92 -7.63
C THR A 115 5.91 -23.61 -7.97
N PRO A 116 5.49 -22.46 -7.39
CA PRO A 116 6.25 -21.23 -7.51
C PRO A 116 7.72 -21.40 -7.09
N ASP A 117 8.63 -20.75 -7.81
CA ASP A 117 10.02 -20.56 -7.41
C ASP A 117 10.16 -19.93 -6.01
N THR A 118 9.18 -19.11 -5.61
CA THR A 118 9.04 -18.52 -4.26
C THR A 118 8.47 -19.47 -3.19
N ALA A 119 8.17 -20.74 -3.50
CA ALA A 119 7.64 -21.70 -2.55
C ALA A 119 8.63 -22.01 -1.39
N PRO A 120 8.15 -22.14 -0.13
CA PRO A 120 8.96 -22.65 0.97
C PRO A 120 9.49 -24.07 0.71
N MET A 121 10.80 -24.29 0.94
CA MET A 121 11.51 -25.53 0.60
C MET A 121 11.01 -26.74 1.39
N ASP A 122 10.61 -26.53 2.65
CA ASP A 122 9.97 -27.53 3.52
C ASP A 122 8.72 -28.15 2.85
N ARG A 123 7.97 -27.35 2.09
CA ARG A 123 6.76 -27.82 1.40
C ARG A 123 7.08 -28.61 0.13
N THR A 124 8.10 -28.22 -0.63
CA THR A 124 8.51 -28.98 -1.82
C THR A 124 9.16 -30.30 -1.41
N THR A 125 10.04 -30.30 -0.41
CA THR A 125 10.70 -31.52 0.08
C THR A 125 9.76 -32.47 0.82
N LEU A 126 8.67 -31.98 1.43
CA LEU A 126 7.59 -32.85 1.88
C LEU A 126 6.86 -33.54 0.71
N MET A 127 6.72 -32.88 -0.44
CA MET A 127 6.06 -33.48 -1.61
C MET A 127 6.99 -34.49 -2.32
N GLU A 128 8.27 -34.16 -2.45
CA GLU A 128 9.33 -35.05 -2.94
C GLU A 128 9.40 -36.34 -2.08
N SER A 129 9.27 -36.24 -0.75
CA SER A 129 9.36 -37.39 0.16
C SER A 129 8.18 -38.37 0.09
N TYR A 130 7.05 -37.97 -0.52
CA TYR A 130 5.95 -38.88 -0.87
C TYR A 130 6.15 -39.59 -2.22
N GLY A 131 7.23 -39.29 -2.96
CA GLY A 131 7.56 -39.87 -4.26
C GLY A 131 7.01 -39.09 -5.46
N ALA A 132 6.65 -37.82 -5.30
CA ALA A 132 6.17 -36.97 -6.38
C ALA A 132 7.29 -36.15 -7.03
N THR A 133 7.21 -35.96 -8.35
CA THR A 133 8.08 -35.05 -9.11
C THR A 133 7.64 -33.61 -8.82
N VAL A 134 8.50 -32.80 -8.19
CA VAL A 134 8.20 -31.40 -7.90
C VAL A 134 9.01 -30.48 -8.79
N GLU A 135 8.32 -29.65 -9.58
CA GLU A 135 8.96 -28.68 -10.46
C GLU A 135 8.76 -27.26 -9.89
N ARG A 136 9.84 -26.47 -9.88
CA ARG A 136 9.85 -25.09 -9.35
C ARG A 136 10.07 -24.09 -10.47
N MET A 137 9.10 -23.20 -10.68
CA MET A 137 9.11 -22.26 -11.79
C MET A 137 8.43 -20.93 -11.41
N PRO A 138 8.68 -19.82 -12.11
CA PRO A 138 7.97 -18.57 -11.89
C PRO A 138 6.44 -18.78 -11.97
N THR A 139 5.66 -18.04 -11.19
CA THR A 139 4.20 -18.23 -11.11
C THR A 139 3.49 -18.08 -12.46
N SER A 140 4.07 -17.31 -13.40
CA SER A 140 3.59 -17.17 -14.79
C SER A 140 3.73 -18.44 -15.63
N GLU A 141 4.68 -19.33 -15.31
CA GLU A 141 4.96 -20.56 -16.09
C GLU A 141 4.09 -21.74 -15.66
N LEU A 142 3.40 -21.66 -14.52
CA LEU A 142 2.65 -22.78 -13.93
C LEU A 142 1.53 -23.29 -14.84
N GLN A 143 0.64 -22.41 -15.31
CA GLN A 143 -0.45 -22.81 -16.21
C GLN A 143 0.09 -23.22 -17.59
N PRO A 144 0.94 -22.43 -18.29
CA PRO A 144 1.53 -22.85 -19.55
C PRO A 144 2.27 -24.19 -19.51
N THR A 145 2.86 -24.55 -18.37
CA THR A 145 3.57 -25.82 -18.20
C THR A 145 2.63 -26.98 -17.84
N VAL A 146 1.58 -26.76 -17.05
CA VAL A 146 0.49 -27.75 -16.92
C VAL A 146 -0.12 -28.04 -18.29
N ASP A 147 -0.49 -27.01 -19.05
CA ASP A 147 -1.13 -27.14 -20.36
C ASP A 147 -0.23 -27.93 -21.34
N ARG A 148 1.09 -27.69 -21.28
CA ARG A 148 2.10 -28.44 -22.03
C ARG A 148 2.12 -29.93 -21.65
N HIS A 149 2.25 -30.27 -20.36
CA HIS A 149 2.29 -31.67 -19.92
C HIS A 149 0.98 -32.43 -20.16
N VAL A 150 -0.17 -31.76 -20.08
CA VAL A 150 -1.49 -32.33 -20.42
C VAL A 150 -1.58 -32.63 -21.92
N LYS A 151 -1.05 -31.74 -22.78
CA LYS A 151 -1.11 -31.87 -24.23
C LYS A 151 -0.06 -32.81 -24.83
N GLU A 152 1.17 -32.78 -24.33
CA GLU A 152 2.34 -33.45 -24.92
C GLU A 152 2.65 -34.79 -24.25
N GLU A 153 2.70 -34.83 -22.91
CA GLU A 153 2.86 -36.06 -22.12
C GLU A 153 1.51 -36.73 -21.79
N GLY A 154 0.39 -36.09 -22.15
CA GLY A 154 -0.95 -36.65 -21.97
C GLY A 154 -1.42 -36.74 -20.52
N MET A 155 -0.81 -36.01 -19.58
CA MET A 155 -1.11 -36.08 -18.16
C MET A 155 -2.54 -35.66 -17.83
N HIS A 156 -3.04 -36.08 -16.67
CA HIS A 156 -4.36 -35.69 -16.18
C HIS A 156 -4.24 -34.59 -15.11
N TYR A 157 -4.71 -33.38 -15.44
CA TYR A 157 -4.64 -32.23 -14.54
C TYR A 157 -5.77 -32.25 -13.51
N LEU A 158 -5.40 -32.27 -12.24
CA LEU A 158 -6.33 -32.14 -11.12
C LEU A 158 -6.30 -30.70 -10.61
N HIS A 159 -7.28 -29.87 -11.00
CA HIS A 159 -7.29 -28.44 -10.65
C HIS A 159 -7.44 -28.25 -9.13
N PRO A 160 -6.62 -27.42 -8.46
CA PRO A 160 -6.62 -27.29 -7.00
C PRO A 160 -7.85 -26.60 -6.36
N PHE A 161 -8.81 -26.11 -7.17
CA PHE A 161 -10.02 -25.46 -6.65
C PHE A 161 -11.21 -25.27 -7.63
N ASP A 162 -11.02 -25.09 -8.95
CA ASP A 162 -12.12 -24.79 -9.90
C ASP A 162 -12.52 -25.98 -10.77
N ASP A 163 -13.02 -27.01 -10.11
CA ASP A 163 -13.31 -28.34 -10.65
C ASP A 163 -14.59 -28.86 -9.97
N LEU A 164 -15.50 -29.47 -10.76
CA LEU A 164 -16.83 -29.87 -10.28
C LEU A 164 -16.78 -31.11 -9.38
N ASP A 165 -15.91 -32.07 -9.66
CA ASP A 165 -15.71 -33.25 -8.81
C ASP A 165 -15.04 -32.87 -7.49
N LEU A 166 -14.15 -31.89 -7.51
CA LEU A 166 -13.59 -31.27 -6.32
C LEU A 166 -14.66 -30.54 -5.49
N ILE A 167 -15.56 -29.78 -6.13
CA ILE A 167 -16.65 -29.07 -5.44
C ILE A 167 -17.63 -30.08 -4.82
N ALA A 168 -18.03 -31.11 -5.57
CA ALA A 168 -18.90 -32.19 -5.07
C ALA A 168 -18.23 -33.00 -3.95
N GLY A 169 -16.93 -33.29 -4.05
CA GLY A 169 -16.17 -33.93 -2.98
C GLY A 169 -16.09 -33.07 -1.72
N HIS A 170 -15.88 -31.76 -1.83
CA HIS A 170 -15.96 -30.84 -0.67
C HIS A 170 -17.37 -30.71 -0.08
N ALA A 171 -18.42 -30.90 -0.89
CA ALA A 171 -19.81 -30.87 -0.45
C ALA A 171 -20.13 -31.94 0.62
N SER A 172 -19.35 -33.03 0.69
CA SER A 172 -19.39 -34.01 1.78
C SER A 172 -19.32 -33.38 3.19
N ALA A 173 -18.52 -32.33 3.37
CA ALA A 173 -18.41 -31.63 4.66
C ALA A 173 -19.72 -30.91 5.03
N GLY A 174 -20.48 -30.44 4.04
CA GLY A 174 -21.80 -29.82 4.24
C GLY A 174 -22.88 -30.86 4.56
N ILE A 175 -22.85 -32.04 3.93
CA ILE A 175 -23.75 -33.15 4.27
C ILE A 175 -23.49 -33.63 5.70
N GLU A 176 -22.22 -33.80 6.11
CA GLU A 176 -21.92 -34.14 7.51
C GLU A 176 -22.37 -33.05 8.49
N ILE A 177 -22.27 -31.76 8.14
CA ILE A 177 -22.83 -30.69 8.99
C ILE A 177 -24.34 -30.86 9.16
N LEU A 178 -25.09 -31.20 8.10
CA LEU A 178 -26.54 -31.42 8.20
C LEU A 178 -26.92 -32.70 8.93
N GLU A 179 -26.12 -33.76 8.87
CA GLU A 179 -26.33 -34.96 9.68
C GLU A 179 -26.00 -34.72 11.16
N ASP A 180 -24.95 -33.93 11.46
CA ASP A 180 -24.53 -33.58 12.82
C ASP A 180 -25.40 -32.45 13.44
N LEU A 181 -26.07 -31.64 12.60
CA LEU A 181 -26.96 -30.51 12.94
C LEU A 181 -27.92 -30.20 11.77
N PRO A 182 -29.17 -30.70 11.76
CA PRO A 182 -30.07 -30.62 10.60
C PRO A 182 -30.54 -29.22 10.18
N ASP A 183 -30.57 -28.26 11.10
CA ASP A 183 -31.19 -26.93 10.92
C ASP A 183 -30.26 -25.76 11.35
N PRO A 184 -29.10 -25.59 10.71
CA PRO A 184 -28.20 -24.47 11.02
C PRO A 184 -28.76 -23.14 10.51
N ASP A 185 -28.77 -22.09 11.34
CA ASP A 185 -29.18 -20.74 10.91
C ASP A 185 -28.11 -20.06 10.04
N VAL A 186 -26.84 -20.22 10.42
CA VAL A 186 -25.71 -19.51 9.81
C VAL A 186 -24.50 -20.43 9.67
N ILE A 187 -23.83 -20.40 8.52
CA ILE A 187 -22.57 -21.13 8.26
C ILE A 187 -21.54 -20.16 7.67
N ALA A 188 -20.37 -20.02 8.30
CA ALA A 188 -19.27 -19.20 7.78
C ALA A 188 -18.06 -20.06 7.39
N VAL A 189 -17.51 -19.79 6.20
CA VAL A 189 -16.47 -20.62 5.57
C VAL A 189 -15.36 -19.73 4.99
N CYS A 190 -14.10 -20.09 5.23
CA CYS A 190 -12.98 -19.35 4.66
C CYS A 190 -12.94 -19.49 3.13
N CYS A 191 -12.80 -18.36 2.43
CA CYS A 191 -12.81 -18.28 0.98
C CYS A 191 -11.42 -17.91 0.46
N GLY A 192 -10.93 -18.71 -0.49
CA GLY A 192 -9.86 -18.34 -1.42
C GLY A 192 -10.42 -18.50 -2.82
N GLY A 193 -10.01 -19.56 -3.54
CA GLY A 193 -10.59 -19.90 -4.85
C GLY A 193 -12.04 -20.41 -4.82
N GLY A 194 -12.76 -20.27 -3.70
CA GLY A 194 -14.14 -20.73 -3.49
C GLY A 194 -14.36 -22.22 -3.17
N GLY A 195 -13.48 -23.12 -3.62
CA GLY A 195 -13.71 -24.59 -3.67
C GLY A 195 -14.36 -25.28 -2.46
N LEU A 196 -14.14 -24.82 -1.22
CA LEU A 196 -14.79 -25.37 -0.03
C LEU A 196 -16.21 -24.80 0.17
N VAL A 197 -16.35 -23.47 0.11
CA VAL A 197 -17.62 -22.80 0.35
C VAL A 197 -18.62 -23.09 -0.77
N SER A 198 -18.17 -23.26 -2.01
CA SER A 198 -18.99 -23.75 -3.13
C SER A 198 -19.63 -25.11 -2.83
N GLY A 199 -18.85 -26.06 -2.30
CA GLY A 199 -19.34 -27.40 -1.97
C GLY A 199 -20.30 -27.39 -0.77
N ILE A 200 -19.93 -26.73 0.33
CA ILE A 200 -20.75 -26.67 1.54
C ILE A 200 -22.07 -25.92 1.28
N SER A 201 -22.03 -24.78 0.58
CA SER A 201 -23.25 -24.01 0.26
C SER A 201 -24.19 -24.76 -0.68
N ALA A 202 -23.66 -25.45 -1.69
CA ALA A 202 -24.45 -26.32 -2.56
C ALA A 202 -25.08 -27.49 -1.78
N ALA A 203 -24.32 -28.19 -0.94
CA ALA A 203 -24.86 -29.28 -0.10
C ALA A 203 -26.02 -28.80 0.78
N VAL A 204 -25.87 -27.64 1.42
CA VAL A 204 -26.85 -27.11 2.36
C VAL A 204 -28.12 -26.63 1.64
N LYS A 205 -27.99 -25.72 0.66
CA LYS A 205 -29.15 -25.18 -0.05
C LYS A 205 -29.88 -26.27 -0.87
N LEU A 206 -29.16 -27.20 -1.52
CA LEU A 206 -29.77 -28.27 -2.33
C LEU A 206 -30.38 -29.42 -1.52
N SER A 207 -29.98 -29.61 -0.25
CA SER A 207 -30.62 -30.57 0.66
C SER A 207 -31.90 -30.00 1.32
N GLY A 208 -32.39 -28.84 0.86
CA GLY A 208 -33.64 -28.22 1.33
C GLY A 208 -33.46 -27.13 2.40
N ASN A 209 -32.26 -26.92 2.94
CA ASN A 209 -31.97 -25.87 3.91
C ASN A 209 -31.76 -24.50 3.22
N THR A 210 -32.81 -24.01 2.55
CA THR A 210 -32.81 -22.74 1.81
C THR A 210 -32.59 -21.53 2.71
N ASN A 211 -33.12 -21.58 3.94
CA ASN A 211 -33.11 -20.48 4.91
C ASN A 211 -31.78 -20.33 5.67
N THR A 212 -30.89 -21.33 5.64
CA THR A 212 -29.55 -21.23 6.22
C THR A 212 -28.73 -20.17 5.49
N ARG A 213 -28.25 -19.16 6.21
CA ARG A 213 -27.40 -18.10 5.65
C ARG A 213 -25.94 -18.58 5.56
N LEU A 214 -25.34 -18.49 4.38
CA LEU A 214 -23.95 -18.89 4.17
C LEU A 214 -23.07 -17.68 3.84
N TYR A 215 -21.91 -17.56 4.50
CA TYR A 215 -20.97 -16.46 4.30
C TYR A 215 -19.58 -16.95 3.87
N CYS A 216 -19.07 -16.37 2.77
CA CYS A 216 -17.68 -16.46 2.38
C CYS A 216 -16.83 -15.50 3.24
N VAL A 217 -15.62 -15.89 3.65
CA VAL A 217 -14.74 -15.02 4.44
C VAL A 217 -13.34 -14.89 3.80
N GLU A 218 -12.99 -13.70 3.31
CA GLU A 218 -11.72 -13.36 2.64
C GLU A 218 -10.83 -12.41 3.49
N PRO A 219 -9.49 -12.40 3.31
CA PRO A 219 -8.60 -11.50 4.03
C PRO A 219 -8.53 -10.08 3.44
N GLU A 220 -8.61 -9.04 4.26
CA GLU A 220 -8.36 -7.63 3.86
C GLU A 220 -6.89 -7.40 3.46
N THR A 221 -6.63 -6.80 2.30
CA THR A 221 -5.27 -6.48 1.83
C THR A 221 -4.70 -5.19 2.44
N GLY A 222 -4.60 -5.15 3.77
CA GLY A 222 -4.04 -4.04 4.56
C GLY A 222 -3.39 -4.48 5.86
N ARG A 223 -2.51 -3.65 6.45
CA ARG A 223 -1.82 -3.95 7.72
C ARG A 223 -1.84 -2.80 8.72
N PHE A 224 -2.32 -3.12 9.92
CA PHE A 224 -2.11 -2.38 11.17
C PHE A 224 -1.68 -3.37 12.27
N PRO A 225 -0.71 -3.03 13.15
CA PRO A 225 -0.33 -3.88 14.29
C PRO A 225 -0.63 -3.24 15.67
N THR A 226 -0.94 -4.10 16.65
CA THR A 226 -1.51 -3.71 17.96
C THR A 226 -0.81 -4.39 19.17
N PHE A 227 -0.81 -3.78 20.37
CA PHE A 227 -0.12 -4.29 21.59
C PHE A 227 -0.83 -3.91 22.93
N ARG A 228 -0.66 -4.73 23.99
CA ARG A 228 -1.13 -4.55 25.41
C ARG A 228 -0.02 -5.05 26.39
N GLY A 229 0.03 -4.78 27.70
CA GLY A 229 -0.48 -3.70 28.58
C GLY A 229 0.74 -2.89 29.10
N VAL A 230 0.93 -2.43 30.36
CA VAL A 230 0.14 -2.22 31.60
C VAL A 230 -0.63 -0.85 31.55
N ARG A 231 -1.25 -0.40 32.67
CA ARG A 231 -2.18 0.76 32.78
C ARG A 231 -1.54 2.12 33.14
N VAL A 232 -2.18 3.18 32.64
CA VAL A 232 -2.28 4.58 33.13
C VAL A 232 -3.75 4.97 32.92
N SER A 233 -4.31 5.82 33.78
CA SER A 233 -5.69 6.32 33.63
C SER A 233 -5.69 7.76 33.11
N ALA A 234 -6.48 8.03 32.08
CA ALA A 234 -6.73 9.38 31.56
C ALA A 234 -8.23 9.52 31.27
N PHE A 235 -8.82 10.66 31.61
CA PHE A 235 -10.26 10.91 31.50
C PHE A 235 -10.54 12.11 30.57
N ALA A 236 -11.36 11.86 29.57
CA ALA A 236 -12.09 12.82 28.75
C ALA A 236 -13.21 12.04 28.03
N ASP A 237 -14.25 12.72 27.56
CA ASP A 237 -15.45 12.07 27.02
C ASP A 237 -15.17 11.22 25.76
N SER A 238 -14.09 11.53 25.02
CA SER A 238 -13.60 10.72 23.90
C SER A 238 -12.07 10.82 23.76
N LEU A 239 -11.32 10.02 24.54
CA LEU A 239 -9.85 9.97 24.51
C LEU A 239 -9.34 8.74 23.74
N ASN A 240 -9.06 8.91 22.45
CA ASN A 240 -8.40 7.89 21.64
C ASN A 240 -6.89 7.80 22.00
N VAL A 241 -6.39 6.61 22.35
CA VAL A 241 -5.00 6.43 22.83
C VAL A 241 -4.35 5.18 22.22
N ARG A 242 -3.19 5.34 21.58
CA ARG A 242 -2.35 4.22 21.12
C ARG A 242 -1.25 3.97 22.13
N LYS A 243 -1.06 2.72 22.57
CA LYS A 243 0.07 2.41 23.45
C LYS A 243 1.39 2.31 22.69
N CYS A 244 2.45 2.94 23.22
CA CYS A 244 3.78 3.02 22.62
C CYS A 244 4.86 2.52 23.59
N VAL A 245 4.89 1.23 23.93
CA VAL A 245 5.96 0.67 24.76
C VAL A 245 7.23 0.47 23.93
N LEU A 246 8.25 1.28 24.20
CA LEU A 246 9.59 1.12 23.67
C LEU A 246 10.57 0.95 24.84
N PHE A 247 11.58 0.10 24.62
CA PHE A 247 12.52 -0.48 25.59
C PHE A 247 12.01 -1.67 26.44
N LYS A 248 12.89 -2.68 26.55
CA LYS A 248 12.73 -3.93 27.31
C LYS A 248 13.96 -4.08 28.21
N ASP A 249 14.05 -3.25 29.25
CA ASP A 249 15.15 -3.30 30.24
C ASP A 249 14.67 -2.79 31.62
N LYS A 250 15.51 -2.86 32.67
CA LYS A 250 15.17 -2.73 34.11
C LYS A 250 14.68 -1.35 34.61
N THR A 251 13.78 -0.70 33.90
CA THR A 251 13.20 0.60 34.25
C THR A 251 11.72 0.62 33.95
N GLU A 252 10.92 0.93 34.97
CA GLU A 252 9.47 1.02 34.85
C GLU A 252 9.12 2.31 34.10
N THR A 253 8.85 2.17 32.80
CA THR A 253 8.43 3.27 31.95
C THR A 253 7.23 2.87 31.12
N ILE A 254 6.33 3.82 30.91
CA ILE A 254 5.15 3.66 30.08
C ILE A 254 4.98 4.92 29.24
N PHE A 255 5.09 4.77 27.92
CA PHE A 255 4.75 5.83 26.98
C PHE A 255 3.44 5.48 26.28
N ILE A 256 2.51 6.43 26.29
CA ILE A 256 1.25 6.39 25.54
C ILE A 256 1.29 7.50 24.50
N GLU A 257 0.86 7.17 23.29
CA GLU A 257 0.65 8.14 22.23
C GLU A 257 -0.84 8.50 22.24
N VAL A 258 -1.17 9.62 22.91
CA VAL A 258 -2.52 10.17 22.90
C VAL A 258 -2.82 10.60 21.47
N LEU A 259 -3.82 9.96 20.87
CA LEU A 259 -4.27 10.26 19.53
C LEU A 259 -5.20 11.47 19.63
N SER A 260 -4.92 12.51 18.85
CA SER A 260 -5.88 13.58 18.64
C SER A 260 -6.38 13.48 17.22
N GLU A 261 -7.70 13.51 17.05
CA GLU A 261 -8.33 13.45 15.73
C GLU A 261 -8.01 14.71 14.90
N ASN A 262 -7.88 15.86 15.59
CA ASN A 262 -7.69 17.18 14.97
C ASN A 262 -6.31 17.83 15.25
N ARG A 263 -5.39 17.15 15.97
CA ARG A 263 -4.04 17.64 16.30
C ARG A 263 -2.99 16.55 16.08
N SER A 264 -1.71 16.83 16.28
CA SER A 264 -0.70 15.78 16.25
C SER A 264 -0.72 14.96 17.54
N ASN A 265 -0.54 13.66 17.40
CA ASN A 265 -0.52 12.73 18.52
C ASN A 265 0.60 13.12 19.50
N THR A 266 0.27 13.21 20.78
CA THR A 266 1.19 13.63 21.83
C THR A 266 1.67 12.43 22.63
N ILE A 267 2.98 12.26 22.76
CA ILE A 267 3.53 11.19 23.60
C ILE A 267 3.51 11.66 25.05
N ILE A 268 2.75 10.98 25.90
CA ILE A 268 2.81 11.13 27.35
C ILE A 268 3.57 9.93 27.90
N GLY A 269 4.75 10.17 28.45
CA GLY A 269 5.55 9.22 29.20
C GLY A 269 5.30 9.36 30.70
N VAL A 270 5.23 8.23 31.40
CA VAL A 270 5.48 8.16 32.84
C VAL A 270 6.69 7.27 33.06
N VAL A 271 7.63 7.74 33.90
CA VAL A 271 8.90 7.10 34.20
C VAL A 271 9.02 6.97 35.71
N TYR A 272 9.34 5.77 36.20
CA TYR A 272 9.68 5.52 37.59
C TYR A 272 11.11 5.03 37.73
N LYS A 273 11.85 5.62 38.68
CA LYS A 273 13.11 5.06 39.19
C LYS A 273 12.87 4.51 40.60
N PRO A 274 13.06 3.20 40.85
CA PRO A 274 13.15 2.69 42.21
C PRO A 274 14.27 3.38 43.00
N PRO A 275 14.09 3.74 44.28
CA PRO A 275 15.10 4.44 45.09
C PRO A 275 16.50 3.80 45.01
N ASP A 276 16.59 2.48 45.23
CA ASP A 276 17.84 1.71 45.20
C ASP A 276 18.34 1.33 43.79
N GLY A 277 17.60 1.69 42.74
CA GLY A 277 17.96 1.39 41.35
C GLY A 277 19.24 2.11 40.90
N ASP A 278 20.16 1.38 40.24
CA ASP A 278 21.41 1.96 39.72
C ASP A 278 21.15 3.14 38.77
N PHE A 279 21.62 4.31 39.18
CA PHE A 279 21.51 5.55 38.42
C PHE A 279 22.11 5.45 37.02
N TYR A 280 23.21 4.71 36.81
CA TYR A 280 23.85 4.66 35.49
C TYR A 280 23.07 3.83 34.49
N SER A 281 22.51 2.70 34.92
CA SER A 281 21.59 1.90 34.12
C SER A 281 20.28 2.67 33.87
N PHE A 282 19.73 3.32 34.90
CA PHE A 282 18.55 4.19 34.78
C PHE A 282 18.76 5.30 33.73
N ASN A 283 19.81 6.10 33.86
CA ASN A 283 20.07 7.24 32.98
C ASN A 283 20.45 6.80 31.55
N GLN A 284 21.10 5.64 31.38
CA GLN A 284 21.32 5.06 30.07
C GLN A 284 20.00 4.59 29.43
N ASN A 285 19.11 3.95 30.20
CA ASN A 285 17.80 3.53 29.70
C ASN A 285 16.93 4.73 29.33
N ILE A 286 16.94 5.80 30.14
CA ILE A 286 16.27 7.06 29.80
C ILE A 286 16.89 7.73 28.58
N SER A 287 18.21 7.77 28.44
CA SER A 287 18.85 8.24 27.19
C SER A 287 18.33 7.47 25.98
N ASN A 288 18.17 6.15 26.08
CA ASN A 288 17.66 5.35 24.97
C ASN A 288 16.17 5.66 24.70
N CYS A 289 15.35 5.80 25.75
CA CYS A 289 13.93 6.20 25.65
C CYS A 289 13.78 7.55 24.94
N LEU A 290 14.57 8.54 25.36
CA LEU A 290 14.59 9.89 24.80
C LEU A 290 15.09 9.90 23.35
N GLU A 291 16.10 9.11 22.99
CA GLU A 291 16.56 8.95 21.60
C GLU A 291 15.42 8.51 20.67
N VAL A 292 14.59 7.57 21.13
CA VAL A 292 13.47 7.02 20.36
C VAL A 292 12.28 7.98 20.30
N ILE A 293 11.79 8.53 21.42
CA ILE A 293 10.63 9.44 21.37
C ILE A 293 10.97 10.79 20.71
N SER A 294 12.25 11.19 20.69
CA SER A 294 12.72 12.32 19.86
C SER A 294 12.71 11.96 18.37
N GLY A 295 13.07 10.72 18.03
CA GLY A 295 13.00 10.18 16.66
C GLY A 295 11.58 10.14 16.09
N GLU A 296 10.57 9.92 16.94
CA GLU A 296 9.15 9.96 16.58
C GLU A 296 8.68 11.37 16.10
N ASN A 297 9.40 12.44 16.48
CA ASN A 297 9.15 13.81 16.02
C ASN A 297 7.71 14.29 16.29
N LYS A 298 7.26 14.05 17.54
CA LYS A 298 5.98 14.43 18.15
C LYS A 298 6.23 15.34 19.35
N THR A 299 5.19 16.03 19.84
CA THR A 299 5.27 16.71 21.14
C THR A 299 5.22 15.66 22.24
N CYS A 300 6.09 15.80 23.22
CA CYS A 300 6.31 14.82 24.27
C CYS A 300 6.26 15.49 25.65
N PHE A 301 5.58 14.86 26.60
CA PHE A 301 5.62 15.17 28.03
C PHE A 301 6.04 13.91 28.77
N VAL A 302 7.05 13.97 29.62
CA VAL A 302 7.61 12.82 30.36
C VAL A 302 7.58 13.15 31.84
N ALA A 303 6.60 12.57 32.54
CA ALA A 303 6.35 12.78 33.95
C ALA A 303 6.88 11.61 34.82
N GLY A 304 6.84 11.77 36.14
CA GLY A 304 6.97 10.68 37.11
C GLY A 304 7.90 10.99 38.29
N ASP A 305 8.08 10.00 39.16
CA ASP A 305 9.05 10.01 40.25
C ASP A 305 10.38 9.43 39.77
N PHE A 306 11.38 10.30 39.71
CA PHE A 306 12.72 9.98 39.23
C PHE A 306 13.67 9.58 40.34
N ASN A 307 13.29 9.67 41.63
CA ASN A 307 14.15 9.43 42.81
C ASN A 307 15.59 10.01 42.66
N ILE A 308 15.69 11.19 42.03
CA ILE A 308 16.91 11.95 41.76
C ILE A 308 16.60 13.40 42.10
N ASP A 309 17.11 13.89 43.24
CA ASP A 309 16.78 15.22 43.75
C ASP A 309 17.43 16.34 42.91
N LEU A 310 16.62 17.02 42.11
CA LEU A 310 17.06 18.01 41.13
C LEU A 310 17.51 19.32 41.80
N LEU A 311 17.04 19.64 43.01
CA LEU A 311 17.51 20.80 43.80
C LEU A 311 18.98 20.65 44.21
N LYS A 312 19.51 19.42 44.20
CA LYS A 312 20.94 19.15 44.40
C LYS A 312 21.76 19.23 43.10
N SER A 313 21.23 19.73 41.98
CA SER A 313 22.04 20.04 40.80
C SER A 313 22.67 21.44 40.92
N PRO A 314 23.96 21.66 40.63
CA PRO A 314 24.94 20.72 40.06
C PRO A 314 25.76 19.93 41.10
N SER A 315 25.56 20.12 42.41
CA SER A 315 26.39 19.50 43.47
C SER A 315 26.28 17.97 43.54
N SER A 316 25.20 17.39 43.02
CA SER A 316 24.98 15.95 42.82
C SER A 316 25.32 15.55 41.37
N PRO A 317 26.39 14.77 41.14
CA PRO A 317 26.76 14.31 39.81
C PRO A 317 25.68 13.48 39.11
N SER A 318 24.78 12.84 39.86
CA SER A 318 23.64 12.13 39.29
C SER A 318 22.56 13.08 38.79
N ALA A 319 22.20 14.11 39.56
CA ALA A 319 21.22 15.11 39.13
C ALA A 319 21.73 15.91 37.92
N GLU A 320 23.00 16.32 37.94
CA GLU A 320 23.65 16.99 36.81
C GLU A 320 23.72 16.09 35.56
N ALA A 321 24.11 14.81 35.69
CA ALA A 321 24.17 13.89 34.56
C ALA A 321 22.77 13.51 34.00
N PHE A 322 21.73 13.59 34.82
CA PHE A 322 20.35 13.33 34.40
C PHE A 322 19.81 14.51 33.57
N LEU A 323 19.90 15.74 34.09
CA LEU A 323 19.48 16.94 33.36
C LEU A 323 20.28 17.13 32.05
N ASN A 324 21.59 16.87 32.05
CA ASN A 324 22.39 16.90 30.83
C ASN A 324 21.96 15.85 29.78
N THR A 325 21.43 14.69 30.21
CA THR A 325 20.88 13.69 29.29
C THR A 325 19.60 14.23 28.64
N LEU A 326 18.65 14.73 29.44
CA LEU A 326 17.40 15.32 28.97
C LEU A 326 17.62 16.49 28.00
N HIS A 327 18.47 17.45 28.37
CA HIS A 327 18.82 18.59 27.51
C HIS A 327 19.47 18.16 26.19
N SER A 328 20.20 17.03 26.16
CA SER A 328 20.81 16.51 24.91
C SER A 328 19.81 16.02 23.87
N TYR A 329 18.57 15.73 24.29
CA TYR A 329 17.42 15.42 23.44
C TYR A 329 16.41 16.58 23.36
N ALA A 330 16.81 17.79 23.78
CA ALA A 330 15.97 18.98 23.88
C ALA A 330 14.73 18.82 24.78
N PHE A 331 14.81 18.01 25.84
CA PHE A 331 13.82 17.97 26.91
C PHE A 331 14.21 18.87 28.07
N TYR A 332 13.25 19.67 28.56
CA TYR A 332 13.45 20.64 29.64
C TYR A 332 12.48 20.37 30.81
N PRO A 333 12.90 20.53 32.08
CA PRO A 333 12.00 20.44 33.23
C PRO A 333 10.96 21.58 33.20
N THR A 334 9.81 21.33 33.82
CA THR A 334 8.73 22.33 33.97
C THR A 334 8.35 22.60 35.43
N ILE A 335 8.86 21.81 36.39
CA ILE A 335 8.72 22.06 37.83
C ILE A 335 10.10 22.42 38.41
N ASP A 336 10.16 23.47 39.23
CA ASP A 336 11.38 24.06 39.80
C ASP A 336 11.36 24.19 41.34
N LYS A 337 10.22 23.90 41.99
CA LYS A 337 10.01 23.92 43.45
C LYS A 337 9.91 22.50 44.00
N SER A 338 10.19 22.32 45.29
CA SER A 338 10.11 21.00 45.96
C SER A 338 8.73 20.34 45.83
N THR A 339 8.73 19.05 45.52
CA THR A 339 7.51 18.22 45.41
C THR A 339 7.29 17.37 46.65
N ARG A 340 8.34 16.97 47.37
CA ARG A 340 8.25 16.32 48.68
C ARG A 340 8.77 17.26 49.75
N ILE A 341 7.98 17.49 50.80
CA ILE A 341 8.36 18.31 51.96
C ILE A 341 8.01 17.56 53.25
N SER A 342 8.97 17.48 54.15
CA SER A 342 8.84 16.95 55.51
C SER A 342 9.43 17.93 56.51
N GLU A 343 9.19 17.72 57.81
CA GLU A 343 9.68 18.59 58.90
C GLU A 343 11.18 18.87 58.87
N THR A 344 11.97 17.95 58.28
CA THR A 344 13.44 18.00 58.26
C THR A 344 14.07 17.99 56.87
N SER A 345 13.28 17.85 55.79
CA SER A 345 13.83 17.80 54.43
C SER A 345 12.85 18.25 53.34
N SER A 346 13.38 18.81 52.25
CA SER A 346 12.60 19.26 51.09
C SER A 346 13.35 18.86 49.82
N THR A 347 12.70 18.16 48.89
CA THR A 347 13.34 17.60 47.68
C THR A 347 12.48 17.78 46.44
N LEU A 348 13.13 17.74 45.27
CA LEU A 348 12.47 17.75 43.96
C LEU A 348 12.83 16.47 43.20
N ILE A 349 12.03 15.43 43.41
CA ILE A 349 12.21 14.10 42.79
C ILE A 349 11.16 13.78 41.72
N ASP A 350 10.03 14.49 41.74
CA ASP A 350 8.97 14.40 40.73
C ASP A 350 9.09 15.55 39.73
N ASN A 351 8.91 15.31 38.44
CA ASN A 351 8.91 16.40 37.45
C ASN A 351 8.06 16.06 36.22
N ILE A 352 7.83 17.06 35.36
CA ILE A 352 7.33 16.86 34.00
C ILE A 352 8.34 17.50 33.05
N PHE A 353 8.98 16.70 32.20
CA PHE A 353 9.91 17.15 31.18
C PHE A 353 9.21 17.25 29.82
N THR A 354 9.53 18.25 29.00
CA THR A 354 8.94 18.38 27.65
C THR A 354 9.93 18.84 26.60
N ASN A 355 9.70 18.42 25.35
CA ASN A 355 10.36 18.93 24.14
C ASN A 355 9.55 20.03 23.43
N CYS A 356 8.43 20.46 24.02
CA CYS A 356 7.72 21.67 23.59
C CYS A 356 8.51 22.92 24.01
N ASP A 357 8.38 24.01 23.25
CA ASP A 357 8.96 25.29 23.63
C ASP A 357 8.23 25.85 24.86
N ARG A 358 9.00 26.24 25.89
CA ARG A 358 8.51 26.66 27.21
C ARG A 358 7.53 27.83 27.15
N VAL A 359 7.57 28.65 26.10
CA VAL A 359 6.61 29.74 25.89
C VAL A 359 5.15 29.24 25.79
N TYR A 360 4.94 27.99 25.37
CA TYR A 360 3.61 27.38 25.18
C TYR A 360 3.26 26.35 26.26
N VAL A 361 3.94 26.35 27.41
CA VAL A 361 3.70 25.41 28.51
C VAL A 361 3.59 26.15 29.84
N ARG A 362 2.49 25.94 30.56
CA ARG A 362 2.27 26.44 31.93
C ARG A 362 2.22 25.28 32.91
N SER A 363 2.92 25.37 34.03
CA SER A 363 3.10 24.25 34.96
C SER A 363 3.05 24.70 36.43
N GLY A 364 2.86 23.76 37.35
CA GLY A 364 2.82 24.05 38.77
C GLY A 364 2.66 22.82 39.66
N ILE A 365 2.57 23.10 40.96
CA ILE A 365 2.40 22.12 42.04
C ILE A 365 1.10 22.45 42.78
N MET A 366 0.32 21.43 43.15
CA MET A 366 -0.89 21.56 43.97
C MET A 366 -0.57 21.13 45.40
N ILE A 367 -0.71 22.05 46.36
CA ILE A 367 -0.54 21.75 47.78
C ILE A 367 -1.76 20.91 48.23
N SER A 368 -1.51 19.73 48.76
CA SER A 368 -2.54 18.74 49.13
C SER A 368 -1.96 17.71 50.11
N GLU A 369 -2.77 17.25 51.07
CA GLU A 369 -2.39 16.26 52.08
C GLU A 369 -2.72 14.81 51.66
N ILE A 370 -3.23 14.61 50.44
CA ILE A 370 -3.71 13.30 49.94
C ILE A 370 -2.54 12.31 49.68
N SER A 371 -1.32 12.81 49.54
CA SER A 371 -0.08 12.02 49.48
C SER A 371 1.06 12.79 50.13
N ASP A 372 2.11 12.10 50.52
CA ASP A 372 3.36 12.67 51.05
C ASP A 372 4.24 13.38 49.99
N HIS A 373 3.83 13.35 48.72
CA HIS A 373 4.34 14.17 47.61
C HIS A 373 3.19 15.04 47.07
N TYR A 374 3.46 16.33 46.80
CA TYR A 374 2.49 17.24 46.20
C TYR A 374 2.27 16.96 44.71
N PRO A 375 1.02 16.80 44.24
CA PRO A 375 0.72 16.60 42.81
C PRO A 375 1.24 17.73 41.90
N ILE A 376 1.74 17.34 40.72
CA ILE A 376 2.31 18.25 39.71
C ILE A 376 1.49 18.24 38.41
N PHE A 377 1.44 19.39 37.72
CA PHE A 377 0.65 19.54 36.50
C PHE A 377 1.34 20.40 35.43
N ALA A 378 0.93 20.22 34.17
CA ALA A 378 1.31 21.07 33.04
C ALA A 378 0.17 21.16 32.00
N PHE A 379 0.02 22.34 31.39
CA PHE A 379 -0.94 22.67 30.34
C PHE A 379 -0.21 23.19 29.09
N SER A 380 -0.72 22.90 27.89
CA SER A 380 -0.17 23.41 26.63
C SER A 380 -1.24 23.50 25.53
N ASP A 381 -1.33 24.67 24.88
CA ASP A 381 -2.48 25.03 24.05
C ASP A 381 -2.41 24.57 22.59
N ASN A 382 -1.23 24.16 22.08
CA ASN A 382 -1.02 23.87 20.65
C ASN A 382 -0.05 22.69 20.40
N LEU A 383 -0.55 21.61 19.80
CA LEU A 383 0.14 20.31 19.69
C LEU A 383 0.15 19.80 18.24
N LEU A 384 0.89 20.45 17.33
CA LEU A 384 0.87 20.15 15.89
C LEU A 384 2.27 19.93 15.26
N LEU A 385 2.77 18.70 15.33
CA LEU A 385 3.92 18.21 14.57
C LEU A 385 3.52 17.22 13.45
N LYS A 386 4.00 17.50 12.22
CA LYS A 386 3.70 16.77 10.98
C LYS A 386 4.08 15.27 11.05
N ARG A 387 3.30 14.39 10.40
CA ARG A 387 3.60 12.95 10.30
C ARG A 387 4.81 12.65 9.38
N ASN A 388 5.22 11.38 9.35
CA ASN A 388 6.17 10.78 8.42
C ASN A 388 5.55 9.47 7.90
N HIS A 389 5.76 9.15 6.62
CA HIS A 389 5.02 8.08 5.93
C HIS A 389 5.41 6.64 6.32
N LEU A 390 4.42 5.77 6.39
CA LEU A 390 4.58 4.34 6.12
C LEU A 390 5.12 4.15 4.69
N LYS A 391 6.15 3.31 4.52
CA LYS A 391 6.74 3.03 3.19
C LYS A 391 5.97 1.93 2.48
N SER A 392 5.29 2.29 1.40
CA SER A 392 4.73 1.32 0.44
C SER A 392 5.83 0.44 -0.14
N VAL A 393 5.62 -0.88 -0.15
CA VAL A 393 6.42 -1.79 -0.98
C VAL A 393 6.11 -1.44 -2.43
N THR A 394 7.04 -0.75 -3.09
CA THR A 394 6.85 -0.30 -4.46
C THR A 394 7.27 -1.44 -5.40
N TYR A 395 6.43 -1.77 -6.37
CA TYR A 395 6.81 -2.62 -7.50
C TYR A 395 7.16 -1.73 -8.69
N ILE A 396 8.23 -2.06 -9.42
CA ILE A 396 8.63 -1.35 -10.64
C ILE A 396 9.04 -2.34 -11.72
N ASN A 397 8.81 -2.01 -12.98
CA ASN A 397 9.46 -2.69 -14.10
C ASN A 397 10.99 -2.59 -13.95
N ASN A 398 11.69 -3.71 -14.17
CA ASN A 398 13.13 -3.83 -13.95
C ASN A 398 13.94 -3.11 -15.04
N THR A 399 13.89 -1.78 -15.04
CA THR A 399 14.61 -0.87 -15.96
C THR A 399 16.09 -0.71 -15.56
N CYS A 400 16.75 -1.79 -15.13
CA CYS A 400 18.19 -1.83 -14.91
C CYS A 400 18.93 -1.77 -16.26
N TYR A 401 20.20 -1.35 -16.25
CA TYR A 401 20.96 -1.10 -17.49
C TYR A 401 20.99 -2.31 -18.43
N LYS A 402 21.17 -3.53 -17.91
CA LYS A 402 21.17 -4.78 -18.71
C LYS A 402 19.84 -5.00 -19.43
N ASN A 403 18.73 -4.80 -18.74
CA ASN A 403 17.39 -5.01 -19.28
C ASN A 403 16.98 -3.91 -20.27
N MET A 404 17.40 -2.68 -20.00
CA MET A 404 17.19 -1.54 -20.90
C MET A 404 18.01 -1.68 -22.20
N ALA A 405 19.27 -2.13 -22.10
CA ALA A 405 20.07 -2.46 -23.27
C ALA A 405 19.46 -3.62 -24.07
N LYS A 406 19.01 -4.68 -23.39
CA LYS A 406 18.30 -5.80 -24.03
C LYS A 406 17.03 -5.33 -24.76
N LEU A 407 16.23 -4.45 -24.13
CA LEU A 407 15.05 -3.84 -24.73
C LEU A 407 15.39 -3.07 -26.02
N ARG A 408 16.43 -2.22 -25.99
CA ARG A 408 16.88 -1.49 -27.19
C ARG A 408 17.34 -2.46 -28.30
N THR A 409 18.06 -3.53 -27.94
CA THR A 409 18.48 -4.56 -28.91
C THR A 409 17.28 -5.31 -29.52
N GLU A 410 16.32 -5.79 -28.72
CA GLU A 410 15.14 -6.49 -29.24
C GLU A 410 14.27 -5.57 -30.11
N LEU A 411 14.10 -4.29 -29.75
CA LEU A 411 13.39 -3.31 -30.58
C LEU A 411 14.15 -2.95 -31.88
N SER A 412 15.49 -2.99 -31.87
CA SER A 412 16.30 -2.74 -33.08
C SER A 412 16.28 -3.89 -34.10
N LEU A 413 15.67 -5.01 -33.75
CA LEU A 413 15.45 -6.17 -34.63
C LEU A 413 14.00 -6.24 -35.15
N ILE A 414 13.13 -5.29 -34.77
CA ILE A 414 11.77 -5.19 -35.27
C ILE A 414 11.77 -4.55 -36.66
N ASP A 415 11.05 -5.18 -37.60
CA ASP A 415 10.66 -4.53 -38.84
C ASP A 415 9.51 -3.55 -38.57
N TRP A 416 9.82 -2.26 -38.62
CA TRP A 416 8.86 -1.18 -38.36
C TRP A 416 7.96 -0.87 -39.56
N THR A 417 8.11 -1.54 -40.72
CA THR A 417 7.22 -1.34 -41.88
C THR A 417 5.76 -1.68 -41.57
N ILE A 418 5.50 -2.56 -40.60
CA ILE A 418 4.15 -2.84 -40.08
C ILE A 418 3.44 -1.60 -39.49
N VAL A 419 4.22 -0.59 -39.06
CA VAL A 419 3.75 0.73 -38.60
C VAL A 419 3.87 1.77 -39.72
N THR A 420 5.00 1.82 -40.45
CA THR A 420 5.23 2.89 -41.45
C THR A 420 4.53 2.68 -42.79
N ASN A 421 3.93 1.52 -43.04
CA ASN A 421 3.04 1.29 -44.18
C ASN A 421 1.56 1.52 -43.84
N ASP A 422 1.24 1.87 -42.59
CA ASP A 422 -0.13 2.22 -42.19
C ASP A 422 -0.48 3.66 -42.65
N LEU A 423 -1.77 3.91 -42.85
CA LEU A 423 -2.34 5.18 -43.33
C LEU A 423 -3.28 5.82 -42.31
N ASP A 424 -3.62 5.12 -41.22
CA ASP A 424 -4.42 5.66 -40.12
C ASP A 424 -3.58 5.87 -38.84
N ALA A 425 -3.82 7.00 -38.16
CA ALA A 425 -3.03 7.43 -37.01
C ALA A 425 -3.32 6.62 -35.73
N ASP A 426 -4.57 6.14 -35.56
CA ASP A 426 -4.95 5.30 -34.44
C ASP A 426 -4.42 3.87 -34.64
N SER A 427 -4.68 3.25 -35.81
CA SER A 427 -4.15 1.92 -36.18
C SER A 427 -2.63 1.83 -36.11
N ALA A 428 -1.92 2.82 -36.68
CA ALA A 428 -0.46 2.89 -36.61
C ALA A 428 0.04 2.98 -35.16
N TYR A 429 -0.65 3.75 -34.31
CA TYR A 429 -0.31 3.84 -32.89
C TYR A 429 -0.58 2.53 -32.15
N SER A 430 -1.73 1.88 -32.33
CA SER A 430 -2.06 0.62 -31.67
C SER A 430 -1.04 -0.49 -31.98
N LYS A 431 -0.64 -0.63 -33.25
CA LYS A 431 0.41 -1.58 -33.66
C LYS A 431 1.75 -1.27 -33.00
N PHE A 432 2.15 0.00 -32.96
CA PHE A 432 3.36 0.44 -32.26
C PHE A 432 3.29 0.17 -30.75
N SER A 433 2.13 0.46 -30.13
CA SER A 433 1.80 0.29 -28.72
C SER A 433 1.90 -1.19 -28.30
N GLU A 434 1.28 -2.10 -29.05
CA GLU A 434 1.35 -3.54 -28.81
C GLU A 434 2.79 -4.07 -28.88
N ILE A 435 3.52 -3.74 -29.95
CA ILE A 435 4.90 -4.18 -30.16
C ILE A 435 5.80 -3.69 -29.02
N ILE A 436 5.78 -2.39 -28.70
CA ILE A 436 6.67 -1.84 -27.67
C ILE A 436 6.31 -2.36 -26.27
N LEU A 437 5.02 -2.56 -25.97
CA LEU A 437 4.58 -3.11 -24.68
C LEU A 437 4.97 -4.58 -24.51
N ASN A 438 4.82 -5.41 -25.55
CA ASN A 438 5.20 -6.82 -25.52
C ASN A 438 6.70 -6.99 -25.23
N VAL A 439 7.56 -6.31 -26.01
CA VAL A 439 9.01 -6.33 -25.80
C VAL A 439 9.39 -5.69 -24.47
N TYR A 440 8.70 -4.63 -24.03
CA TYR A 440 8.94 -3.99 -22.73
C TYR A 440 8.63 -4.92 -21.54
N GLN A 441 7.52 -5.64 -21.58
CA GLN A 441 7.15 -6.60 -20.53
C GLN A 441 8.15 -7.77 -20.49
N ARG A 442 8.53 -8.31 -21.65
CA ARG A 442 9.54 -9.38 -21.79
C ARG A 442 10.93 -8.98 -21.32
N CYS A 443 11.37 -7.74 -21.58
CA CYS A 443 12.71 -7.28 -21.21
C CYS A 443 12.79 -6.66 -19.81
N CYS A 444 11.74 -5.96 -19.35
CA CYS A 444 11.71 -5.21 -18.10
C CYS A 444 10.57 -5.68 -17.18
N PRO A 445 10.57 -6.95 -16.71
CA PRO A 445 9.50 -7.51 -15.89
C PRO A 445 9.35 -6.75 -14.55
N LEU A 446 8.14 -6.79 -13.99
CA LEU A 446 7.83 -6.21 -12.68
C LEU A 446 8.62 -6.91 -11.57
N ILE A 447 9.39 -6.11 -10.81
CA ILE A 447 10.15 -6.57 -9.64
C ILE A 447 9.71 -5.82 -8.38
N LYS A 448 9.76 -6.55 -7.25
CA LYS A 448 9.61 -5.98 -5.92
C LYS A 448 10.80 -5.09 -5.60
N LEU A 449 10.58 -3.78 -5.50
CA LEU A 449 11.63 -2.84 -5.09
C LEU A 449 11.82 -2.97 -3.57
N ASN A 450 12.61 -3.96 -3.17
CA ASN A 450 13.08 -4.10 -1.81
C ASN A 450 13.83 -2.83 -1.43
N HIS A 451 13.17 -1.96 -0.66
CA HIS A 451 13.82 -0.86 0.05
C HIS A 451 14.86 -1.46 1.00
N LYS A 452 16.10 -1.63 0.51
CA LYS A 452 17.26 -1.77 1.38
C LYS A 452 17.14 -0.66 2.41
N ILE A 453 17.11 -1.02 3.69
CA ILE A 453 17.26 -0.04 4.76
C ILE A 453 18.56 0.68 4.44
N ASN A 454 18.43 1.96 4.08
CA ASN A 454 19.58 2.76 3.71
C ASN A 454 20.26 3.16 5.02
N ASN A 455 20.93 2.17 5.64
CA ASN A 455 22.00 2.33 6.61
C ASN A 455 23.16 2.99 5.88
N SER A 456 22.91 4.23 5.47
CA SER A 456 23.90 5.18 5.03
C SER A 456 24.84 5.34 6.20
N LYS A 457 25.97 4.63 6.13
CA LYS A 457 27.21 5.09 6.75
C LYS A 457 27.40 6.49 6.18
N SER A 458 26.96 7.49 6.94
CA SER A 458 26.75 8.84 6.43
C SER A 458 28.03 9.29 5.74
N PRO A 459 28.03 9.85 4.52
CA PRO A 459 29.21 9.72 3.64
C PRO A 459 30.54 10.31 4.16
N TRP A 460 30.48 11.20 5.16
CA TRP A 460 31.61 11.72 5.94
C TRP A 460 32.23 10.72 6.96
N LEU A 461 31.64 9.55 7.18
CA LEU A 461 31.98 8.58 8.23
C LEU A 461 33.06 7.59 7.78
N THR A 462 34.31 8.05 7.75
CA THR A 462 35.46 7.27 7.26
C THR A 462 35.80 6.05 8.12
N THR A 463 36.55 5.10 7.56
CA THR A 463 37.09 3.93 8.27
C THR A 463 37.98 4.31 9.46
N GLY A 464 38.68 5.46 9.39
CA GLY A 464 39.41 6.03 10.51
C GLY A 464 38.49 6.45 11.66
N ILE A 465 37.39 7.14 11.35
CA ILE A 465 36.38 7.53 12.36
C ILE A 465 35.73 6.29 12.99
N PHE A 466 35.42 5.25 12.20
CA PHE A 466 34.96 3.95 12.74
C PHE A 466 35.95 3.30 13.71
N LYS A 467 37.26 3.29 13.40
CA LYS A 467 38.30 2.78 14.32
C LYS A 467 38.34 3.60 15.61
N SER A 468 38.21 4.92 15.53
CA SER A 468 38.17 5.80 16.70
C SER A 468 36.90 5.62 17.55
N ILE A 469 35.72 5.44 16.94
CA ILE A 469 34.47 5.10 17.68
C ILE A 469 34.67 3.81 18.50
N ARG A 470 35.27 2.77 17.90
CA ARG A 470 35.62 1.53 18.61
C ARG A 470 36.63 1.76 19.74
N LYS A 471 37.66 2.59 19.53
CA LYS A 471 38.64 2.93 20.58
C LYS A 471 38.01 3.72 21.75
N LYS A 472 37.08 4.66 21.49
CA LYS A 472 36.27 5.31 22.53
C LYS A 472 35.49 4.28 23.35
N ASN A 473 34.81 3.34 22.69
CA ASN A 473 34.01 2.32 23.38
C ASN A 473 34.88 1.37 24.21
N LEU A 474 36.08 1.01 23.74
CA LEU A 474 37.04 0.22 24.51
C LEU A 474 37.54 0.96 25.76
N LEU A 475 37.87 2.25 25.65
CA LEU A 475 38.27 3.07 26.81
C LEU A 475 37.12 3.23 27.81
N PHE A 476 35.87 3.39 27.34
CA PHE A 476 34.68 3.41 28.19
C PHE A 476 34.50 2.09 28.96
N ALA A 477 34.65 0.94 28.28
CA ALA A 477 34.56 -0.37 28.89
C ALA A 477 35.67 -0.65 29.92
N ARG A 478 36.89 -0.11 29.71
CA ARG A 478 37.97 -0.16 30.71
C ARG A 478 37.65 0.69 31.95
N PHE A 479 37.18 1.91 31.75
CA PHE A 479 36.68 2.77 32.85
C PHE A 479 35.56 2.09 33.63
N LYS A 480 34.53 1.56 32.97
CA LYS A 480 33.41 0.84 33.60
C LYS A 480 33.78 -0.51 34.25
N ARG A 481 35.01 -1.02 34.06
CA ARG A 481 35.49 -2.26 34.72
C ARG A 481 36.36 -1.99 35.95
N SER A 482 37.14 -0.91 35.98
CA SER A 482 38.05 -0.62 37.09
C SER A 482 37.73 0.65 37.88
N PHE A 483 36.75 1.44 37.42
CA PHE A 483 36.31 2.73 37.97
C PHE A 483 37.40 3.79 38.23
N SER A 484 38.65 3.54 37.79
CA SER A 484 39.80 4.43 37.97
C SER A 484 39.59 5.81 37.34
N THR A 485 40.01 6.84 38.07
CA THR A 485 40.08 8.24 37.62
C THR A 485 40.90 8.39 36.33
N ASP A 486 42.01 7.67 36.19
CA ASP A 486 42.86 7.73 34.99
C ASP A 486 42.15 7.17 33.76
N HIS A 487 41.41 6.07 33.93
CA HIS A 487 40.57 5.52 32.86
C HIS A 487 39.40 6.46 32.53
N LYS A 488 38.81 7.17 33.52
CA LYS A 488 37.79 8.21 33.29
C LYS A 488 38.35 9.39 32.48
N VAL A 489 39.55 9.87 32.83
CA VAL A 489 40.26 10.95 32.12
C VAL A 489 40.63 10.52 30.70
N ALA A 490 41.20 9.32 30.52
CA ALA A 490 41.58 8.77 29.22
C ALA A 490 40.36 8.62 28.27
N TYR A 491 39.24 8.08 28.77
CA TYR A 491 37.98 8.04 28.02
C TYR A 491 37.50 9.44 27.63
N THR A 492 37.46 10.38 28.58
CA THR A 492 36.89 11.71 28.37
C THR A 492 37.71 12.53 27.37
N LYS A 493 39.04 12.52 27.51
CA LYS A 493 39.98 13.14 26.55
C LYS A 493 39.77 12.57 25.14
N TYR A 494 39.65 11.26 25.01
CA TYR A 494 39.46 10.61 23.71
C TYR A 494 38.07 10.86 23.09
N ARG A 495 37.01 10.89 23.91
CA ARG A 495 35.64 11.25 23.49
C ARG A 495 35.59 12.65 22.88
N ASN A 496 36.21 13.63 23.55
CA ASN A 496 36.15 15.03 23.13
C ASN A 496 36.92 15.23 21.80
N ILE A 497 38.08 14.59 21.62
CA ILE A 497 38.83 14.57 20.35
C ILE A 497 37.97 13.98 19.21
N LEU A 498 37.36 12.81 19.42
CA LEU A 498 36.52 12.16 18.41
C LEU A 498 35.31 13.02 18.00
N THR A 499 34.71 13.73 18.96
CA THR A 499 33.58 14.63 18.70
C THR A 499 33.98 15.78 17.77
N SER A 500 35.17 16.37 17.98
CA SER A 500 35.74 17.40 17.09
C SER A 500 36.00 16.86 15.67
N VAL A 501 36.61 15.67 15.55
CA VAL A 501 36.88 15.02 14.25
C VAL A 501 35.59 14.77 13.47
N ILE A 502 34.53 14.29 14.12
CA ILE A 502 33.22 14.06 13.50
C ILE A 502 32.58 15.38 13.03
N LYS A 503 32.66 16.45 13.82
CA LYS A 503 32.15 17.78 13.46
C LYS A 503 32.84 18.33 12.20
N ASN A 504 34.16 18.20 12.12
CA ASN A 504 34.94 18.68 10.98
C ASN A 504 34.68 17.85 9.71
N ALA A 505 34.61 16.51 9.82
CA ALA A 505 34.28 15.64 8.70
C ALA A 505 32.90 15.95 8.09
N LYS A 506 31.88 16.20 8.93
CA LYS A 506 30.55 16.69 8.50
C LYS A 506 30.65 18.01 7.73
N LYS A 507 31.37 19.01 8.29
CA LYS A 507 31.51 20.35 7.69
C LYS A 507 32.14 20.28 6.29
N MET A 508 33.24 19.54 6.15
CA MET A 508 33.95 19.40 4.86
C MET A 508 33.09 18.71 3.79
N TYR A 509 32.37 17.65 4.16
CA TYR A 509 31.54 16.90 3.21
C TYR A 509 30.43 17.77 2.60
N TYR A 510 29.64 18.48 3.42
CA TYR A 510 28.54 19.30 2.89
C TYR A 510 29.02 20.56 2.17
N ALA A 511 30.15 21.15 2.56
CA ALA A 511 30.76 22.25 1.82
C ALA A 511 31.14 21.83 0.38
N ASN A 512 31.76 20.65 0.24
CA ASN A 512 32.13 20.09 -1.08
C ASN A 512 30.90 19.68 -1.91
N LEU A 513 29.83 19.20 -1.27
CA LEU A 513 28.59 18.81 -1.96
C LEU A 513 27.84 20.03 -2.51
N LEU A 514 27.82 21.14 -1.76
CA LEU A 514 27.21 22.40 -2.20
C LEU A 514 28.01 23.07 -3.32
N SER A 515 29.35 23.08 -3.26
CA SER A 515 30.18 23.67 -4.32
C SER A 515 30.10 22.89 -5.64
N LEU A 516 29.97 21.56 -5.58
CA LEU A 516 29.77 20.69 -6.75
C LEU A 516 28.45 20.98 -7.49
N HIS A 517 27.39 21.37 -6.77
CA HIS A 517 26.05 21.58 -7.34
C HIS A 517 25.66 23.06 -7.48
N ARG A 518 26.62 23.99 -7.40
CA ARG A 518 26.42 25.46 -7.39
C ARG A 518 25.53 26.06 -8.51
N ASN A 519 25.36 25.37 -9.64
CA ASN A 519 24.54 25.82 -10.78
C ASN A 519 23.13 25.17 -10.83
N ASP A 520 22.81 24.23 -9.93
CA ASP A 520 21.56 23.48 -9.92
C ASP A 520 20.74 23.86 -8.68
N SER A 521 19.92 24.90 -8.81
CA SER A 521 19.10 25.42 -7.70
C SER A 521 18.14 24.37 -7.12
N GLY A 522 17.65 23.44 -7.94
CA GLY A 522 16.83 22.32 -7.50
C GLY A 522 17.60 21.36 -6.57
N LYS A 523 18.80 20.94 -6.97
CA LYS A 523 19.67 20.09 -6.12
C LYS A 523 20.22 20.84 -4.92
N ILE A 524 20.52 22.14 -5.02
CA ILE A 524 20.91 22.95 -3.86
C ILE A 524 19.77 22.95 -2.83
N TRP A 525 18.53 23.21 -3.25
CA TRP A 525 17.37 23.11 -2.36
C TRP A 525 17.14 21.69 -1.86
N GLU A 526 17.37 20.64 -2.64
CA GLU A 526 17.29 19.25 -2.16
C GLU A 526 18.36 18.96 -1.09
N ILE A 527 19.60 19.38 -1.29
CA ILE A 527 20.71 19.21 -0.32
C ILE A 527 20.42 19.99 0.96
N LEU A 528 19.99 21.25 0.84
CA LEU A 528 19.58 22.07 1.98
C LEU A 528 18.39 21.45 2.72
N ASN A 529 17.34 21.00 2.02
CA ASN A 529 16.19 20.33 2.62
C ASN A 529 16.56 19.02 3.34
N ASN A 530 17.54 18.25 2.81
CA ASN A 530 18.07 17.05 3.48
C ASN A 530 18.97 17.37 4.69
N VAL A 531 19.58 18.57 4.75
CA VAL A 531 20.39 19.04 5.90
C VAL A 531 19.52 19.70 6.97
N ILE A 532 18.45 20.39 6.56
CA ILE A 532 17.50 21.14 7.41
C ILE A 532 16.37 20.21 7.92
N GLY A 533 16.08 19.11 7.22
CA GLY A 533 15.16 18.07 7.67
C GLY A 533 13.68 18.30 7.32
N THR A 534 13.38 18.89 6.16
CA THR A 534 11.99 19.14 5.75
C THR A 534 11.25 17.84 5.37
N LYS A 535 10.05 17.64 5.94
CA LYS A 535 9.25 16.41 5.81
C LYS A 535 8.60 16.28 4.42
N LYS A 536 8.39 15.03 3.98
CA LYS A 536 7.67 14.69 2.73
C LYS A 536 6.15 14.78 2.90
N SER A 537 5.43 14.77 1.78
CA SER A 537 4.03 15.17 1.67
C SER A 537 3.02 14.03 1.83
N ASP A 538 2.28 14.04 2.94
CA ASP A 538 1.11 13.21 3.29
C ASP A 538 0.46 12.39 2.14
N GLY A 539 0.36 11.06 2.29
CA GLY A 539 -0.50 10.23 1.44
C GLY A 539 -1.99 10.58 1.58
N ILE A 540 -2.78 10.01 0.65
CA ILE A 540 -4.24 10.10 0.63
C ILE A 540 -4.82 9.40 1.89
N ASN A 541 -5.91 9.93 2.45
CA ASN A 541 -6.64 9.25 3.53
C ASN A 541 -7.34 7.98 3.02
N ALA A 542 -7.70 7.08 3.94
CA ALA A 542 -8.50 5.88 3.64
C ALA A 542 -10.00 6.06 3.95
N THR A 543 -10.46 7.31 4.07
CA THR A 543 -11.83 7.64 4.48
C THR A 543 -12.21 9.01 3.92
N PHE A 544 -13.37 9.08 3.28
CA PHE A 544 -13.96 10.26 2.66
C PHE A 544 -15.44 10.37 3.04
N VAL A 545 -16.02 11.56 2.86
CA VAL A 545 -17.47 11.78 3.03
C VAL A 545 -18.08 12.23 1.70
N CYS A 546 -19.22 11.66 1.33
CA CYS A 546 -20.01 12.06 0.17
C CYS A 546 -21.50 12.04 0.56
N ASN A 547 -22.23 13.14 0.33
CA ASN A 547 -23.67 13.23 0.64
C ASN A 547 -24.02 12.72 2.06
N ASP A 548 -23.22 13.13 3.04
CA ASP A 548 -23.27 12.73 4.46
C ASP A 548 -23.02 11.23 4.77
N GLU A 549 -22.74 10.39 3.77
CA GLU A 549 -22.28 9.01 3.95
C GLU A 549 -20.74 8.91 4.03
N VAL A 550 -20.25 7.98 4.87
CA VAL A 550 -18.81 7.76 5.10
C VAL A 550 -18.28 6.65 4.18
N ILE A 551 -17.49 7.03 3.18
CA ILE A 551 -16.86 6.12 2.23
C ILE A 551 -15.49 5.68 2.75
N ASN A 552 -15.36 4.38 3.04
CA ASN A 552 -14.14 3.75 3.57
C ASN A 552 -13.56 2.64 2.67
N ASP A 553 -14.30 2.18 1.65
CA ASP A 553 -13.82 1.22 0.66
C ASP A 553 -12.91 1.87 -0.40
N ASN A 554 -11.84 1.17 -0.80
CA ASN A 554 -10.86 1.68 -1.76
C ASN A 554 -11.43 1.87 -3.18
N TYR A 555 -12.38 1.02 -3.60
CA TYR A 555 -13.00 1.13 -4.92
C TYR A 555 -14.04 2.26 -4.94
N ALA A 556 -14.83 2.42 -3.89
CA ALA A 556 -15.72 3.55 -3.70
C ALA A 556 -14.96 4.90 -3.56
N VAL A 557 -13.80 4.94 -2.88
CA VAL A 557 -12.92 6.11 -2.86
C VAL A 557 -12.34 6.41 -4.26
N CYS A 558 -11.99 5.38 -5.04
CA CYS A 558 -11.60 5.56 -6.45
C CYS A 558 -12.71 6.21 -7.28
N ASN A 559 -13.92 5.64 -7.20
CA ASN A 559 -15.06 6.10 -7.99
C ASN A 559 -15.49 7.51 -7.57
N GLY A 560 -15.61 7.79 -6.26
CA GLY A 560 -15.89 9.13 -5.76
C GLY A 560 -14.86 10.18 -6.19
N PHE A 561 -13.56 9.84 -6.22
CA PHE A 561 -12.56 10.71 -6.83
C PHE A 561 -12.74 10.88 -8.34
N ASN A 562 -13.06 9.81 -9.07
CA ASN A 562 -13.18 9.84 -10.53
C ASN A 562 -14.42 10.63 -10.97
N GLU A 563 -15.55 10.41 -10.31
CA GLU A 563 -16.82 11.11 -10.47
C GLU A 563 -16.69 12.58 -10.09
N TYR A 564 -16.06 12.90 -8.94
CA TYR A 564 -15.79 14.29 -8.59
C TYR A 564 -14.90 14.96 -9.64
N PHE A 565 -13.74 14.39 -9.99
CA PHE A 565 -12.84 15.03 -10.95
C PHE A 565 -13.38 15.10 -12.39
N ALA A 566 -14.29 14.20 -12.79
CA ALA A 566 -14.95 14.28 -14.10
C ALA A 566 -16.10 15.31 -14.10
N SER A 567 -16.94 15.33 -13.05
CA SER A 567 -18.15 16.17 -13.00
C SER A 567 -17.89 17.61 -12.56
N VAL A 568 -16.80 17.88 -11.84
CA VAL A 568 -16.54 19.19 -11.21
C VAL A 568 -16.50 20.38 -12.18
N ALA A 569 -16.09 20.15 -13.43
CA ALA A 569 -16.11 21.14 -14.50
C ALA A 569 -17.56 21.51 -14.89
N GLN A 570 -18.36 20.49 -15.23
CA GLN A 570 -19.75 20.63 -15.64
C GLN A 570 -20.60 21.25 -14.51
N ASN A 571 -20.47 20.71 -13.29
CA ASN A 571 -21.13 21.19 -12.07
C ASN A 571 -20.80 22.64 -11.66
N LEU A 572 -19.80 23.27 -12.29
CA LEU A 572 -19.51 24.71 -12.18
C LEU A 572 -20.07 25.48 -13.39
N SER A 573 -19.93 24.95 -14.60
CA SER A 573 -20.48 25.54 -15.83
C SER A 573 -22.01 25.71 -15.73
N ASP A 574 -22.72 24.67 -15.28
CA ASP A 574 -24.19 24.64 -15.14
C ASP A 574 -24.73 25.66 -14.12
N LYS A 575 -23.86 26.25 -13.29
CA LYS A 575 -24.20 27.27 -12.28
C LYS A 575 -23.92 28.70 -12.76
N LEU A 576 -23.33 28.87 -13.95
CA LEU A 576 -23.10 30.19 -14.55
C LEU A 576 -24.37 30.67 -15.26
N PRO A 577 -24.76 31.95 -15.10
CA PRO A 577 -25.90 32.50 -15.83
C PRO A 577 -25.62 32.53 -17.34
N THR A 578 -26.64 32.18 -18.13
CA THR A 578 -26.52 32.10 -19.59
C THR A 578 -26.24 33.48 -20.19
N SER A 579 -25.07 33.65 -20.80
CA SER A 579 -24.67 34.91 -21.44
C SER A 579 -25.07 34.95 -22.91
N HIS A 580 -25.85 35.96 -23.29
CA HIS A 580 -26.17 36.25 -24.70
C HIS A 580 -25.12 37.12 -25.40
N VAL A 581 -23.99 37.41 -24.75
CA VAL A 581 -22.90 38.19 -25.35
C VAL A 581 -22.07 37.30 -26.27
N ASN A 582 -21.99 37.65 -27.56
CA ASN A 582 -21.13 36.96 -28.53
C ASN A 582 -19.67 36.91 -28.00
N PRO A 583 -19.09 35.72 -27.75
CA PRO A 583 -17.77 35.59 -27.14
C PRO A 583 -16.61 35.98 -28.07
N LEU A 584 -16.90 36.26 -29.35
CA LEU A 584 -15.96 36.81 -30.35
C LEU A 584 -16.05 38.35 -30.48
N LYS A 585 -16.92 39.02 -29.70
CA LYS A 585 -17.06 40.49 -29.74
C LYS A 585 -15.77 41.17 -29.26
N GLY A 586 -15.14 41.95 -30.14
CA GLY A 586 -13.88 42.65 -29.84
C GLY A 586 -12.62 41.79 -29.96
N LEU A 587 -12.68 40.68 -30.71
CA LEU A 587 -11.52 39.90 -31.11
C LEU A 587 -11.11 40.23 -32.54
N ASP A 588 -9.83 40.60 -32.73
CA ASP A 588 -9.26 40.82 -34.05
C ASP A 588 -9.08 39.49 -34.79
N PHE A 589 -9.56 39.43 -36.04
CA PHE A 589 -9.46 38.24 -36.88
C PHE A 589 -8.12 38.23 -37.62
N ASN A 590 -7.29 37.21 -37.37
CA ASN A 590 -6.01 37.05 -38.04
C ASN A 590 -6.22 36.58 -39.50
N SER A 591 -5.72 37.29 -40.50
CA SER A 591 -5.74 36.82 -41.90
C SER A 591 -4.96 35.51 -42.05
N GLU A 592 -3.83 35.42 -41.34
CA GLU A 592 -2.89 34.31 -41.44
C GLU A 592 -3.41 33.06 -40.73
N SER A 593 -2.91 31.90 -41.14
CA SER A 593 -3.31 30.61 -40.57
C SER A 593 -2.10 29.77 -40.16
N LEU A 594 -2.25 28.97 -39.10
CA LEU A 594 -1.20 28.07 -38.61
C LEU A 594 -1.00 26.92 -39.62
N VAL A 595 0.16 26.91 -40.28
CA VAL A 595 0.61 25.77 -41.08
C VAL A 595 1.31 24.77 -40.17
N ILE A 596 0.80 23.53 -40.15
CA ILE A 596 1.48 22.40 -39.52
C ILE A 596 2.45 21.82 -40.54
N PHE A 597 3.74 21.90 -40.24
CA PHE A 597 4.78 21.21 -40.98
C PHE A 597 5.00 19.81 -40.37
N PRO A 598 5.33 18.79 -41.20
CA PRO A 598 5.64 17.46 -40.70
C PRO A 598 6.81 17.47 -39.71
N THR A 599 6.96 16.39 -38.96
CA THR A 599 8.14 16.09 -38.13
C THR A 599 9.04 15.11 -38.87
N ASP A 600 10.34 15.14 -38.57
CA ASP A 600 11.27 14.06 -38.94
C ASP A 600 11.72 13.28 -37.69
N SER A 601 12.52 12.23 -37.90
CA SER A 601 13.03 11.36 -36.84
C SER A 601 14.01 12.08 -35.89
N ASP A 602 14.72 13.11 -36.36
CA ASP A 602 15.68 13.85 -35.54
C ASP A 602 14.98 14.90 -34.67
N GLU A 603 13.91 15.55 -35.15
CA GLU A 603 13.01 16.36 -34.32
C GLU A 603 12.33 15.50 -33.25
N VAL A 604 11.86 14.29 -33.61
CA VAL A 604 11.29 13.33 -32.66
C VAL A 604 12.32 12.90 -31.61
N LEU A 605 13.53 12.54 -32.02
CA LEU A 605 14.60 12.12 -31.11
C LEU A 605 15.06 13.26 -30.21
N SER A 606 15.18 14.48 -30.73
CA SER A 606 15.48 15.69 -29.96
C SER A 606 14.38 15.96 -28.92
N SER A 607 13.12 15.93 -29.35
CA SER A 607 11.95 16.12 -28.49
C SER A 607 11.84 15.06 -27.39
N ILE A 608 12.13 13.79 -27.70
CA ILE A 608 12.25 12.70 -26.72
C ILE A 608 13.36 13.03 -25.70
N ASN A 609 14.50 13.56 -26.14
CA ASN A 609 15.63 13.93 -25.29
C ASN A 609 15.36 15.16 -24.40
N ASP A 610 14.43 16.05 -24.76
CA ASP A 610 14.00 17.17 -23.90
C ASP A 610 12.97 16.77 -22.82
N LEU A 611 12.30 15.61 -22.95
CA LEU A 611 11.35 15.13 -21.94
C LEU A 611 12.00 14.97 -20.56
N LYS A 612 11.37 15.50 -19.50
CA LYS A 612 11.92 15.44 -18.13
C LYS A 612 11.92 13.99 -17.61
N SER A 613 13.10 13.39 -17.46
CA SER A 613 13.28 11.94 -17.22
C SER A 613 12.73 11.43 -15.87
N GLY A 614 12.52 12.31 -14.89
CA GLY A 614 12.04 11.99 -13.54
C GLY A 614 10.52 12.00 -13.37
N LYS A 615 9.75 11.69 -14.43
CA LYS A 615 8.28 11.65 -14.41
C LYS A 615 7.77 10.21 -14.39
N SER A 616 6.69 9.97 -13.63
CA SER A 616 5.96 8.71 -13.58
C SER A 616 5.39 8.32 -14.97
N PRO A 617 5.27 7.02 -15.28
CA PRO A 617 4.60 6.54 -16.49
C PRO A 617 3.08 6.78 -16.46
N GLY A 618 2.42 6.58 -17.60
CA GLY A 618 0.97 6.65 -17.71
C GLY A 618 0.29 5.31 -17.40
N CYS A 619 -0.81 5.02 -18.12
CA CYS A 619 -1.43 3.69 -18.16
C CYS A 619 -0.55 2.63 -18.84
N ASP A 620 0.34 3.07 -19.75
CA ASP A 620 1.33 2.28 -20.49
C ASP A 620 2.42 1.63 -19.62
N GLY A 621 2.70 2.16 -18.42
CA GLY A 621 3.86 1.77 -17.61
C GLY A 621 5.21 2.25 -18.18
N ILE A 622 5.24 2.78 -19.41
CA ILE A 622 6.43 3.30 -20.09
C ILE A 622 6.72 4.72 -19.58
N SER A 623 7.89 4.91 -18.97
CA SER A 623 8.32 6.22 -18.45
C SER A 623 9.21 6.97 -19.45
N ASN A 624 9.31 8.29 -19.30
CA ASN A 624 10.22 9.13 -20.10
C ASN A 624 11.67 8.61 -20.12
N LYS A 625 12.14 7.96 -19.04
CA LYS A 625 13.47 7.32 -18.97
C LYS A 625 13.58 6.11 -19.93
N VAL A 626 12.51 5.32 -20.06
CA VAL A 626 12.45 4.16 -20.97
C VAL A 626 12.45 4.67 -22.41
N LEU A 627 11.53 5.59 -22.74
CA LEU A 627 11.39 6.16 -24.08
C LEU A 627 12.69 6.79 -24.59
N LYS A 628 13.41 7.53 -23.74
CA LYS A 628 14.75 8.08 -24.06
C LYS A 628 15.81 7.04 -24.39
N HIS A 629 15.78 5.87 -23.75
CA HIS A 629 16.81 4.85 -23.94
C HIS A 629 16.59 3.99 -25.19
N VAL A 630 15.39 4.06 -25.78
CA VAL A 630 15.05 3.37 -27.04
C VAL A 630 14.76 4.37 -28.17
N GLY A 631 14.89 5.68 -27.89
CA GLY A 631 14.40 6.77 -28.72
C GLY A 631 14.99 6.75 -30.12
N ASP A 632 16.26 6.38 -30.26
CA ASP A 632 16.97 6.24 -31.53
C ASP A 632 16.41 5.12 -32.42
N VAL A 633 15.80 4.10 -31.82
CA VAL A 633 15.13 3.00 -32.53
C VAL A 633 13.68 3.37 -32.87
N VAL A 634 12.96 4.01 -31.93
CA VAL A 634 11.53 4.28 -32.08
C VAL A 634 11.19 5.63 -32.71
N ALA A 635 12.16 6.51 -32.96
CA ALA A 635 11.90 7.84 -33.53
C ALA A 635 11.27 7.78 -34.93
N SER A 636 11.70 6.84 -35.78
CA SER A 636 11.17 6.66 -37.14
C SER A 636 9.67 6.27 -37.16
N PRO A 637 9.22 5.17 -36.50
CA PRO A 637 7.79 4.86 -36.45
C PRO A 637 6.96 5.93 -35.72
N ILE A 638 7.50 6.57 -34.67
CA ILE A 638 6.81 7.68 -34.00
C ILE A 638 6.64 8.89 -34.93
N SER A 639 7.65 9.22 -35.74
CA SER A 639 7.59 10.28 -36.75
C SER A 639 6.48 10.02 -37.77
N HIS A 640 6.36 8.77 -38.26
CA HIS A 640 5.27 8.36 -39.15
C HIS A 640 3.89 8.57 -38.52
N ILE A 641 3.66 8.03 -37.30
CA ILE A 641 2.37 8.18 -36.60
C ILE A 641 2.05 9.66 -36.34
N MET A 642 3.05 10.48 -35.99
CA MET A 642 2.86 11.91 -35.79
C MET A 642 2.51 12.64 -37.10
N ASN A 643 3.08 12.23 -38.23
CA ASN A 643 2.77 12.80 -39.54
C ASN A 643 1.37 12.38 -40.04
N LEU A 644 0.92 11.14 -39.79
CA LEU A 644 -0.48 10.74 -39.99
C LEU A 644 -1.42 11.55 -39.09
N SER A 645 -1.06 11.73 -37.82
CA SER A 645 -1.81 12.58 -36.87
C SER A 645 -1.93 14.03 -37.37
N PHE A 646 -0.83 14.61 -37.84
CA PHE A 646 -0.76 15.98 -38.38
C PHE A 646 -1.43 16.17 -39.76
N SER A 647 -1.54 15.14 -40.58
CA SER A 647 -2.21 15.22 -41.90
C SER A 647 -3.71 14.95 -41.81
N ASN A 648 -4.11 13.97 -40.98
CA ASN A 648 -5.52 13.59 -40.82
C ASN A 648 -6.25 14.48 -39.80
N GLY A 649 -5.52 15.22 -38.95
CA GLY A 649 -6.10 16.07 -37.90
C GLY A 649 -6.66 15.26 -36.73
N VAL A 650 -6.05 14.11 -36.45
CA VAL A 650 -6.52 13.14 -35.45
C VAL A 650 -5.46 13.00 -34.37
N PHE A 651 -5.84 13.16 -33.10
CA PHE A 651 -5.02 12.75 -31.97
C PHE A 651 -5.37 11.30 -31.60
N PRO A 652 -4.42 10.34 -31.60
CA PRO A 652 -4.72 8.93 -31.34
C PRO A 652 -5.43 8.66 -30.00
N SER A 653 -6.38 7.75 -30.01
CA SER A 653 -7.34 7.53 -28.90
C SER A 653 -6.69 6.91 -27.66
N GLU A 654 -5.77 5.95 -27.82
CA GLU A 654 -4.99 5.39 -26.70
C GLU A 654 -4.18 6.47 -25.95
N LEU A 655 -3.70 7.50 -26.67
CA LEU A 655 -2.95 8.61 -26.06
C LEU A 655 -3.85 9.53 -25.22
N LYS A 656 -5.18 9.45 -25.34
CA LYS A 656 -6.13 10.28 -24.58
C LYS A 656 -6.35 9.79 -23.15
N ILE A 657 -5.97 8.55 -22.84
CA ILE A 657 -6.20 7.88 -21.55
C ILE A 657 -5.35 8.53 -20.44
N ALA A 658 -6.00 9.02 -19.39
CA ALA A 658 -5.35 9.63 -18.23
C ALA A 658 -5.45 8.76 -16.96
N LYS A 659 -4.32 8.32 -16.42
CA LYS A 659 -4.26 7.73 -15.07
C LYS A 659 -4.20 8.86 -14.03
N ILE A 660 -5.26 9.04 -13.25
CA ILE A 660 -5.37 10.12 -12.26
C ILE A 660 -4.78 9.68 -10.92
N ILE A 661 -3.86 10.50 -10.39
CA ILE A 661 -3.38 10.39 -9.02
C ILE A 661 -3.92 11.59 -8.22
N PRO A 662 -4.81 11.39 -7.22
CA PRO A 662 -5.24 12.47 -6.34
C PRO A 662 -4.08 12.97 -5.48
N ILE A 663 -3.78 14.27 -5.52
CA ILE A 663 -2.78 14.90 -4.64
C ILE A 663 -3.48 15.96 -3.76
N PHE A 664 -3.34 15.81 -2.44
CA PHE A 664 -3.94 16.74 -1.47
C PHE A 664 -3.42 18.18 -1.67
N LYS A 665 -4.33 19.15 -1.66
CA LYS A 665 -4.06 20.58 -1.87
C LYS A 665 -4.01 21.33 -0.54
N SER A 666 -5.12 21.34 0.19
CA SER A 666 -5.40 22.23 1.33
C SER A 666 -6.82 21.95 1.85
N GLY A 667 -7.05 22.08 3.16
CA GLY A 667 -8.37 21.88 3.79
C GLY A 667 -8.48 20.53 4.51
N ASP A 668 -9.69 20.00 4.65
CA ASP A 668 -9.92 18.65 5.15
C ASP A 668 -9.48 17.59 4.14
N LYS A 669 -8.83 16.51 4.62
CA LYS A 669 -8.41 15.36 3.83
C LYS A 669 -9.51 14.32 3.57
N GLN A 670 -10.69 14.43 4.20
CA GLN A 670 -11.84 13.56 3.93
C GLN A 670 -12.78 14.09 2.82
N GLN A 671 -12.46 15.26 2.25
CA GLN A 671 -13.27 15.90 1.21
C GLN A 671 -12.58 15.80 -0.16
N PHE A 672 -13.25 15.22 -1.15
CA PHE A 672 -12.73 15.08 -2.51
C PHE A 672 -12.33 16.43 -3.13
N SER A 673 -13.03 17.51 -2.76
CA SER A 673 -12.78 18.89 -3.20
C SER A 673 -11.39 19.44 -2.88
N ASN A 674 -10.74 18.88 -1.86
CA ASN A 674 -9.49 19.36 -1.30
C ASN A 674 -8.25 18.67 -1.90
N TYR A 675 -8.46 17.88 -2.95
CA TYR A 675 -7.42 17.25 -3.76
C TYR A 675 -7.39 17.86 -5.17
N ARG A 676 -6.23 17.76 -5.83
CA ARG A 676 -6.06 18.01 -7.26
C ARG A 676 -5.94 16.68 -8.00
N PRO A 677 -6.56 16.51 -9.19
CA PRO A 677 -6.18 15.42 -10.08
C PRO A 677 -4.78 15.70 -10.65
N VAL A 678 -3.88 14.73 -10.61
CA VAL A 678 -2.63 14.75 -11.39
C VAL A 678 -2.71 13.66 -12.45
N SER A 679 -2.93 14.11 -13.69
CA SER A 679 -3.05 13.25 -14.87
C SER A 679 -1.69 12.73 -15.31
N LEU A 680 -1.50 11.41 -15.20
CA LEU A 680 -0.38 10.69 -15.78
C LEU A 680 -0.79 10.11 -17.14
N LEU A 681 -0.51 10.88 -18.19
CA LEU A 681 -0.66 10.46 -19.59
C LEU A 681 0.48 9.49 -20.00
N PRO A 682 0.32 8.72 -21.08
CA PRO A 682 1.41 7.97 -21.73
C PRO A 682 2.64 8.82 -22.02
N SER A 683 3.82 8.21 -22.16
CA SER A 683 5.04 8.97 -22.47
C SER A 683 5.03 9.57 -23.88
N VAL A 684 4.36 8.90 -24.84
CA VAL A 684 4.21 9.38 -26.23
C VAL A 684 3.16 10.49 -26.36
N SER A 685 2.11 10.53 -25.52
CA SER A 685 1.13 11.63 -25.51
C SER A 685 1.81 12.98 -25.27
N LYS A 686 2.75 13.02 -24.31
CA LYS A 686 3.51 14.23 -23.96
C LYS A 686 4.46 14.68 -25.07
N LEU A 687 4.90 13.74 -25.91
CA LEU A 687 5.75 14.00 -27.08
C LEU A 687 4.91 14.63 -28.21
N PHE A 688 3.72 14.11 -28.47
CA PHE A 688 2.77 14.68 -29.44
C PHE A 688 2.35 16.10 -29.03
N GLU A 689 2.03 16.29 -27.74
CA GLU A 689 1.77 17.62 -27.15
C GLU A 689 2.95 18.59 -27.34
N HIS A 690 4.19 18.12 -27.16
CA HIS A 690 5.37 18.97 -27.32
C HIS A 690 5.64 19.36 -28.79
N LEU A 691 5.55 18.39 -29.71
CA LEU A 691 5.73 18.63 -31.16
C LEU A 691 4.67 19.61 -31.69
N MET A 692 3.41 19.50 -31.25
CA MET A 692 2.38 20.49 -31.56
C MET A 692 2.67 21.85 -30.89
N TYR A 693 3.03 21.86 -29.59
CA TYR A 693 3.37 23.09 -28.87
C TYR A 693 4.49 23.89 -29.56
N ASN A 694 5.50 23.24 -30.14
CA ASN A 694 6.58 23.91 -30.86
C ASN A 694 6.07 24.65 -32.12
N ARG A 695 5.09 24.06 -32.83
CA ARG A 695 4.43 24.65 -34.01
C ARG A 695 3.48 25.80 -33.63
N ILE A 696 2.76 25.67 -32.52
CA ILE A 696 1.92 26.74 -31.95
C ILE A 696 2.79 27.93 -31.46
N SER A 697 3.92 27.63 -30.81
CA SER A 697 4.80 28.62 -30.18
C SER A 697 5.61 29.47 -31.15
N SER A 698 5.79 29.04 -32.40
CA SER A 698 6.39 29.86 -33.46
C SER A 698 5.37 30.81 -34.11
N PHE A 699 4.10 30.38 -34.23
CA PHE A 699 3.02 31.16 -34.83
C PHE A 699 2.51 32.28 -33.90
N ILE A 700 2.17 31.96 -32.65
CA ILE A 700 1.52 32.92 -31.73
C ILE A 700 2.30 34.26 -31.58
N PRO A 701 3.61 34.28 -31.33
CA PRO A 701 4.36 35.52 -31.19
C PRO A 701 4.57 36.26 -32.52
N LYS A 702 4.72 35.52 -33.63
CA LYS A 702 4.95 36.09 -34.97
C LYS A 702 3.76 36.93 -35.46
N HIS A 703 2.55 36.53 -35.09
CA HIS A 703 1.30 37.19 -35.50
C HIS A 703 0.66 38.03 -34.38
N ASN A 704 1.40 38.33 -33.30
CA ASN A 704 0.97 39.18 -32.17
C ASN A 704 -0.39 38.79 -31.53
N ILE A 705 -0.73 37.50 -31.55
CA ILE A 705 -2.05 36.97 -31.12
C ILE A 705 -2.33 37.18 -29.62
N LEU A 706 -1.29 37.30 -28.79
CA LEU A 706 -1.42 37.59 -27.36
C LEU A 706 -1.19 39.07 -27.07
N THR A 707 -2.04 39.65 -26.22
CA THR A 707 -1.88 41.02 -25.72
C THR A 707 -0.50 41.26 -25.11
N SER A 708 0.04 42.47 -25.28
CA SER A 708 1.34 42.88 -24.74
C SER A 708 1.42 42.72 -23.22
N PHE A 709 0.28 42.84 -22.53
CA PHE A 709 0.14 42.68 -21.07
C PHE A 709 -0.07 41.22 -20.61
N GLN A 710 0.04 40.22 -21.49
CA GLN A 710 0.09 38.82 -21.08
C GLN A 710 1.54 38.41 -20.74
N TYR A 711 1.81 38.36 -19.43
CA TYR A 711 3.09 37.92 -18.87
C TYR A 711 3.15 36.40 -18.60
N GLY A 712 2.00 35.75 -18.46
CA GLY A 712 1.89 34.30 -18.22
C GLY A 712 2.02 33.45 -19.49
N PHE A 713 2.69 32.30 -19.36
CA PHE A 713 2.87 31.29 -20.43
C PHE A 713 3.57 31.80 -21.70
N ARG A 714 4.35 32.89 -21.60
CA ARG A 714 5.03 33.54 -22.73
C ARG A 714 6.55 33.48 -22.56
N LYS A 715 7.28 33.02 -23.59
CA LYS A 715 8.76 32.92 -23.57
C LYS A 715 9.37 34.32 -23.37
N GLY A 716 10.23 34.45 -22.36
CA GLY A 716 10.93 35.70 -22.02
C GLY A 716 10.17 36.66 -21.09
N TYR A 717 8.97 36.31 -20.63
CA TYR A 717 8.16 37.10 -19.70
C TYR A 717 8.03 36.40 -18.35
N SER A 718 7.84 37.15 -17.26
CA SER A 718 7.59 36.59 -15.91
C SER A 718 6.54 37.38 -15.14
N THR A 719 6.04 36.79 -14.05
CA THR A 719 5.14 37.46 -13.08
C THR A 719 5.79 38.68 -12.42
N ASP A 720 7.11 38.68 -12.29
CA ASP A 720 7.87 39.80 -11.71
C ASP A 720 7.82 41.02 -12.65
N MET A 721 7.86 40.82 -13.97
CA MET A 721 7.66 41.89 -14.95
C MET A 721 6.25 42.49 -14.87
N ALA A 722 5.23 41.68 -14.57
CA ALA A 722 3.87 42.16 -14.35
C ALA A 722 3.79 43.02 -13.07
N ALA A 723 4.42 42.57 -11.98
CA ALA A 723 4.49 43.31 -10.72
C ALA A 723 5.27 44.62 -10.88
N VAL A 724 6.40 44.62 -11.58
CA VAL A 724 7.17 45.83 -11.92
C VAL A 724 6.32 46.80 -12.74
N ASN A 725 5.61 46.34 -13.77
CA ASN A 725 4.75 47.20 -14.58
C ASN A 725 3.57 47.79 -13.79
N LEU A 726 3.05 47.06 -12.80
CA LEU A 726 2.03 47.57 -11.88
C LEU A 726 2.60 48.64 -10.93
N VAL A 727 3.75 48.38 -10.31
CA VAL A 727 4.42 49.35 -9.43
C VAL A 727 4.80 50.62 -10.18
N ASP A 728 5.37 50.50 -11.38
CA ASP A 728 5.73 51.60 -12.28
C ASP A 728 4.52 52.50 -12.60
N LYS A 729 3.38 51.90 -12.96
CA LYS A 729 2.12 52.61 -13.18
C LYS A 729 1.57 53.29 -11.92
N VAL A 730 1.66 52.65 -10.75
CA VAL A 730 1.19 53.22 -9.48
C VAL A 730 2.07 54.39 -9.05
N SER A 731 3.40 54.26 -9.09
CA SER A 731 4.34 55.35 -8.82
C SER A 731 4.12 56.51 -9.77
N THR A 732 4.04 56.25 -11.08
CA THR A 732 3.78 57.28 -12.10
C THR A 732 2.47 58.02 -11.86
N ALA A 733 1.40 57.33 -11.42
CA ALA A 733 0.15 57.99 -11.05
C ALA A 733 0.32 58.89 -9.81
N LEU A 734 1.02 58.43 -8.77
CA LEU A 734 1.27 59.19 -7.55
C LEU A 734 2.15 60.42 -7.78
N ASP A 735 3.21 60.30 -8.58
CA ASP A 735 4.09 61.42 -8.97
C ASP A 735 3.30 62.51 -9.73
N ASN A 736 2.37 62.09 -10.59
CA ASN A 736 1.43 62.98 -11.30
C ASN A 736 0.23 63.43 -10.42
N LYS A 737 0.21 63.10 -9.13
CA LYS A 737 -0.85 63.43 -8.15
C LYS A 737 -2.24 62.88 -8.50
N LEU A 738 -2.29 61.80 -9.27
CA LEU A 738 -3.51 61.08 -9.65
C LEU A 738 -3.82 59.96 -8.65
N SER A 739 -5.10 59.66 -8.46
CA SER A 739 -5.54 58.51 -7.67
C SER A 739 -5.45 57.22 -8.49
N ALA A 740 -4.58 56.28 -8.07
CA ALA A 740 -4.50 54.95 -8.66
C ALA A 740 -5.57 54.01 -8.08
N ILE A 741 -6.35 53.35 -8.93
CA ILE A 741 -7.33 52.33 -8.55
C ILE A 741 -6.93 51.00 -9.21
N GLY A 742 -6.63 49.99 -8.39
CA GLY A 742 -6.34 48.63 -8.85
C GLY A 742 -7.56 47.73 -8.75
N ILE A 743 -7.98 47.13 -9.88
CA ILE A 743 -9.00 46.07 -9.92
C ILE A 743 -8.28 44.75 -10.15
N PHE A 744 -8.44 43.82 -9.20
CA PHE A 744 -7.83 42.49 -9.24
C PHE A 744 -8.95 41.44 -9.31
N ILE A 745 -8.86 40.53 -10.28
CA ILE A 745 -9.84 39.46 -10.51
C ILE A 745 -9.10 38.13 -10.40
N ASP A 746 -9.44 37.32 -9.41
CA ASP A 746 -9.01 35.93 -9.31
C ASP A 746 -10.07 35.00 -9.90
N LEU A 747 -9.64 33.99 -10.66
CA LEU A 747 -10.51 33.10 -11.43
C LEU A 747 -10.39 31.67 -10.91
N SER A 748 -11.31 31.29 -10.03
CA SER A 748 -11.41 29.94 -9.49
C SER A 748 -11.62 28.92 -10.61
N LYS A 749 -10.69 27.96 -10.74
CA LYS A 749 -10.72 26.87 -11.73
C LYS A 749 -10.81 27.36 -13.19
N ALA A 750 -10.10 28.43 -13.51
CA ALA A 750 -10.11 29.09 -14.83
C ALA A 750 -9.79 28.20 -16.05
N PHE A 751 -9.14 27.05 -15.87
CA PHE A 751 -8.88 26.08 -16.94
C PHE A 751 -9.95 24.99 -17.00
N ASP A 752 -10.44 24.52 -15.84
CA ASP A 752 -11.46 23.47 -15.75
C ASP A 752 -12.85 23.96 -16.19
N THR A 753 -13.02 25.27 -16.38
CA THR A 753 -14.28 25.95 -16.75
C THR A 753 -14.26 26.55 -18.17
N ILE A 754 -13.28 26.17 -19.01
CA ILE A 754 -13.20 26.64 -20.40
C ILE A 754 -14.17 25.84 -21.28
N ASP A 755 -15.20 26.51 -21.79
CA ASP A 755 -16.04 25.96 -22.84
C ASP A 755 -15.20 25.69 -24.11
N HIS A 756 -15.17 24.41 -24.53
CA HIS A 756 -14.36 23.96 -25.67
C HIS A 756 -14.86 24.53 -27.01
N SER A 757 -16.15 24.79 -27.17
CA SER A 757 -16.70 25.37 -28.41
C SER A 757 -16.32 26.84 -28.55
N ILE A 758 -16.37 27.60 -27.45
CA ILE A 758 -15.88 28.98 -27.39
C ILE A 758 -14.36 29.03 -27.61
N LEU A 759 -13.60 28.11 -27.02
CA LEU A 759 -12.16 27.99 -27.24
C LEU A 759 -11.84 27.74 -28.73
N LEU A 760 -12.48 26.74 -29.35
CA LEU A 760 -12.29 26.42 -30.76
C LEU A 760 -12.68 27.59 -31.68
N ASN A 761 -13.79 28.28 -31.41
CA ASN A 761 -14.20 29.48 -32.15
C ASN A 761 -13.17 30.62 -32.05
N LYS A 762 -12.57 30.83 -30.87
CA LYS A 762 -11.49 31.82 -30.68
C LYS A 762 -10.20 31.41 -31.40
N LEU A 763 -9.83 30.13 -31.34
CA LEU A 763 -8.70 29.59 -32.09
C LEU A 763 -8.88 29.77 -33.60
N PHE A 764 -10.09 29.54 -34.13
CA PHE A 764 -10.41 29.81 -35.54
C PHE A 764 -10.23 31.29 -35.92
N ALA A 765 -10.64 32.23 -35.06
CA ALA A 765 -10.41 33.66 -35.27
C ALA A 765 -8.91 34.02 -35.25
N TYR A 766 -8.13 33.41 -34.36
CA TYR A 766 -6.68 33.60 -34.25
C TYR A 766 -5.83 32.96 -35.37
N GLY A 767 -6.43 32.13 -36.24
CA GLY A 767 -5.71 31.50 -37.37
C GLY A 767 -5.52 29.98 -37.28
N PHE A 768 -6.05 29.32 -36.25
CA PHE A 768 -6.01 27.86 -36.15
C PHE A 768 -7.16 27.29 -36.99
N ARG A 769 -6.86 26.89 -38.23
CA ARG A 769 -7.82 26.51 -39.27
C ARG A 769 -7.39 25.22 -39.97
N GLY A 770 -8.33 24.61 -40.70
CA GLY A 770 -8.09 23.33 -41.38
C GLY A 770 -7.61 22.26 -40.39
N VAL A 771 -6.56 21.52 -40.76
CA VAL A 771 -6.04 20.39 -39.97
C VAL A 771 -5.55 20.81 -38.57
N SER A 772 -5.11 22.06 -38.39
CA SER A 772 -4.73 22.58 -37.06
C SER A 772 -5.90 22.78 -36.11
N TYR A 773 -7.10 23.05 -36.66
CA TYR A 773 -8.34 23.12 -35.89
C TYR A 773 -8.81 21.71 -35.50
N THR A 774 -8.91 20.80 -36.47
CA THR A 774 -9.43 19.44 -36.23
C THR A 774 -8.52 18.62 -35.31
N TRP A 775 -7.20 18.81 -35.37
CA TRP A 775 -6.28 18.17 -34.42
C TRP A 775 -6.52 18.61 -32.98
N ILE A 776 -6.72 19.92 -32.74
CA ILE A 776 -7.02 20.44 -31.40
C ILE A 776 -8.41 19.98 -30.93
N GLU A 777 -9.39 19.97 -31.82
CA GLU A 777 -10.72 19.41 -31.54
C GLU A 777 -10.65 17.92 -31.16
N SER A 778 -9.87 17.11 -31.90
CA SER A 778 -9.65 15.68 -31.64
C SER A 778 -8.87 15.45 -30.33
N TYR A 779 -7.93 16.32 -29.99
CA TYR A 779 -7.19 16.30 -28.71
C TYR A 779 -8.10 16.59 -27.50
N LEU A 780 -9.10 17.47 -27.65
CA LEU A 780 -10.04 17.85 -26.60
C LEU A 780 -11.21 16.86 -26.45
N LYS A 781 -11.68 16.23 -27.53
CA LYS A 781 -12.82 15.29 -27.51
C LYS A 781 -12.42 13.87 -27.10
N ASN A 782 -13.39 13.14 -26.55
CA ASN A 782 -13.33 11.70 -26.26
C ASN A 782 -12.14 11.28 -25.38
N ARG A 783 -11.76 12.10 -24.40
CA ARG A 783 -10.76 11.74 -23.38
C ARG A 783 -11.40 10.93 -22.26
N VAL A 784 -10.66 9.94 -21.76
CA VAL A 784 -11.12 9.05 -20.67
C VAL A 784 -10.10 9.02 -19.53
N GLN A 785 -10.58 8.86 -18.30
CA GLN A 785 -9.74 8.88 -17.11
C GLN A 785 -10.16 7.83 -16.07
N TYR A 786 -9.21 7.41 -15.23
CA TYR A 786 -9.46 6.51 -14.11
C TYR A 786 -8.56 6.80 -12.91
N VAL A 787 -9.05 6.50 -11.71
CA VAL A 787 -8.33 6.56 -10.43
C VAL A 787 -7.88 5.14 -10.04
N HIS A 788 -6.87 4.99 -9.17
CA HIS A 788 -6.23 3.71 -8.89
C HIS A 788 -5.90 3.49 -7.39
N TYR A 789 -6.45 2.42 -6.81
CA TYR A 789 -6.34 1.99 -5.40
C TYR A 789 -6.56 0.46 -5.31
N ASN A 790 -6.43 -0.19 -4.13
CA ASN A 790 -6.25 -1.66 -3.99
C ASN A 790 -7.56 -2.45 -3.69
N ALA A 791 -7.69 -3.72 -4.11
CA ALA A 791 -8.90 -4.56 -3.92
C ALA A 791 -8.63 -6.09 -3.76
N ASN A 792 -9.68 -6.90 -3.51
CA ASN A 792 -9.68 -8.35 -3.17
C ASN A 792 -10.54 -9.23 -4.12
N ALA A 793 -10.32 -10.55 -4.21
CA ALA A 793 -10.66 -11.36 -5.39
C ALA A 793 -12.11 -11.87 -5.52
N MET A 794 -12.62 -12.69 -4.57
CA MET A 794 -14.02 -13.13 -4.63
C MET A 794 -14.95 -11.94 -4.38
N TYR A 795 -14.57 -11.03 -3.48
CA TYR A 795 -15.24 -9.74 -3.26
C TYR A 795 -15.39 -8.92 -4.56
N LEU A 796 -14.32 -8.70 -5.33
CA LEU A 796 -14.38 -8.03 -6.64
C LEU A 796 -15.24 -8.81 -7.66
N SER A 797 -15.30 -10.13 -7.55
CA SER A 797 -16.14 -10.96 -8.41
C SER A 797 -17.63 -10.76 -8.11
N PHE A 798 -18.00 -10.70 -6.82
CA PHE A 798 -19.35 -10.33 -6.39
C PHE A 798 -19.73 -8.91 -6.84
N GLN A 799 -18.83 -7.92 -6.67
CA GLN A 799 -19.05 -6.55 -7.13
C GLN A 799 -19.22 -6.42 -8.66
N LYS A 800 -18.44 -7.18 -9.44
CA LYS A 800 -18.54 -7.18 -10.92
C LYS A 800 -19.70 -8.02 -11.47
N GLY A 801 -20.19 -8.99 -10.71
CA GLY A 801 -21.15 -9.98 -11.18
C GLY A 801 -20.56 -11.09 -12.06
N GLU A 802 -19.25 -11.10 -12.30
CA GLU A 802 -18.44 -12.07 -13.07
C GLU A 802 -17.16 -12.49 -12.31
N ALA A 803 -16.53 -13.60 -12.69
CA ALA A 803 -15.32 -14.10 -12.02
C ALA A 803 -14.08 -13.23 -12.32
N ALA A 804 -13.51 -12.60 -11.29
CA ALA A 804 -12.43 -11.63 -11.40
C ALA A 804 -11.03 -12.22 -11.12
N SER A 805 -10.01 -11.59 -11.73
CA SER A 805 -8.59 -11.86 -11.48
C SER A 805 -7.91 -10.68 -10.76
N LEU A 806 -7.03 -11.01 -9.82
CA LEU A 806 -6.15 -10.08 -9.11
C LEU A 806 -4.76 -10.71 -8.95
N PRO A 807 -3.78 -10.38 -9.81
CA PRO A 807 -2.45 -10.98 -9.77
C PRO A 807 -1.57 -10.53 -8.58
N ASN A 808 -2.08 -9.72 -7.65
CA ASN A 808 -1.33 -9.17 -6.52
C ASN A 808 -2.18 -8.98 -5.25
N SER A 809 -2.40 -10.06 -4.49
CA SER A 809 -2.93 -10.01 -3.11
C SER A 809 -1.88 -10.47 -2.10
N HIS A 810 -1.76 -9.81 -0.95
CA HIS A 810 -0.82 -10.17 0.13
C HIS A 810 -1.53 -10.20 1.49
N SER A 811 -1.55 -11.37 2.14
CA SER A 811 -2.05 -11.58 3.51
C SER A 811 -1.21 -12.64 4.24
N VAL A 812 -1.28 -12.67 5.57
CA VAL A 812 -0.82 -13.79 6.40
C VAL A 812 -1.62 -15.08 6.15
N ALA A 813 -2.88 -14.96 5.72
CA ALA A 813 -3.73 -16.06 5.27
C ALA A 813 -3.48 -16.40 3.79
N SER A 814 -2.23 -16.69 3.42
CA SER A 814 -1.84 -16.89 2.01
C SER A 814 -2.52 -18.07 1.31
N GLY A 815 -3.15 -19.00 2.05
CA GLY A 815 -4.02 -20.04 1.48
C GLY A 815 -5.35 -19.52 0.94
N LEU A 816 -5.72 -18.27 1.27
CA LEU A 816 -6.89 -17.54 0.79
C LEU A 816 -6.55 -16.51 -0.31
N SER A 817 -5.35 -16.56 -0.87
CA SER A 817 -4.84 -15.56 -1.84
C SER A 817 -4.56 -16.16 -3.24
N PRO A 818 -5.56 -16.72 -3.95
CA PRO A 818 -5.40 -17.13 -5.34
C PRO A 818 -5.31 -15.91 -6.28
N PRO A 819 -4.71 -16.04 -7.47
CA PRO A 819 -4.67 -14.96 -8.45
C PRO A 819 -6.03 -14.69 -9.15
N PHE A 820 -7.05 -15.54 -8.95
CA PHE A 820 -8.40 -15.35 -9.49
C PHE A 820 -9.45 -16.12 -8.68
N ALA A 821 -10.71 -15.68 -8.75
CA ALA A 821 -11.86 -16.49 -8.36
C ALA A 821 -12.18 -17.51 -9.48
N GLY A 822 -12.39 -18.77 -9.12
CA GLY A 822 -12.76 -19.81 -10.08
C GLY A 822 -14.12 -19.54 -10.74
N LYS A 823 -14.30 -19.92 -12.02
CA LYS A 823 -15.54 -19.67 -12.78
C LYS A 823 -16.70 -20.50 -12.25
N HIS A 824 -16.47 -21.79 -11.96
CA HIS A 824 -17.47 -22.65 -11.33
C HIS A 824 -17.76 -22.16 -9.92
N ASN A 825 -16.70 -21.88 -9.16
CA ASN A 825 -16.81 -21.42 -7.78
C ASN A 825 -17.61 -20.13 -7.63
N PHE A 826 -17.33 -19.13 -8.46
CA PHE A 826 -18.06 -17.88 -8.44
C PHE A 826 -19.56 -18.07 -8.71
N LYS A 827 -19.93 -18.92 -9.68
CA LYS A 827 -21.35 -19.26 -9.93
C LYS A 827 -22.00 -19.95 -8.71
N HIS A 828 -21.30 -20.85 -8.01
CA HIS A 828 -21.81 -21.50 -6.79
C HIS A 828 -21.99 -20.50 -5.64
N CYS A 829 -20.98 -19.68 -5.34
CA CYS A 829 -21.09 -18.67 -4.30
C CYS A 829 -22.25 -17.69 -4.60
N LYS A 830 -22.31 -17.15 -5.82
CA LYS A 830 -23.38 -16.23 -6.25
C LYS A 830 -24.79 -16.84 -6.17
N ALA A 831 -24.92 -18.17 -6.27
CA ALA A 831 -26.19 -18.88 -6.19
C ALA A 831 -26.59 -19.30 -4.76
N PHE A 832 -25.61 -19.52 -3.87
CA PHE A 832 -25.83 -20.22 -2.60
C PHE A 832 -25.28 -19.53 -1.34
N THR A 833 -24.59 -18.38 -1.46
CA THR A 833 -24.12 -17.59 -0.30
C THR A 833 -24.67 -16.16 -0.31
N GLU A 834 -24.84 -15.60 0.89
CA GLU A 834 -25.42 -14.26 1.08
C GLU A 834 -24.41 -13.14 0.75
N GLY A 835 -23.11 -13.45 0.72
CA GLY A 835 -22.05 -12.49 0.38
C GLY A 835 -20.65 -12.89 0.86
N VAL A 836 -19.74 -11.91 0.82
CA VAL A 836 -18.33 -12.03 1.24
C VAL A 836 -18.04 -11.06 2.40
N ILE A 837 -17.63 -11.60 3.54
CA ILE A 837 -17.14 -10.85 4.70
C ILE A 837 -15.62 -10.72 4.60
N LEU A 838 -15.07 -9.55 4.99
CA LEU A 838 -13.64 -9.26 4.98
C LEU A 838 -13.04 -9.23 6.40
N VAL A 839 -11.87 -9.83 6.59
CA VAL A 839 -11.14 -9.89 7.88
C VAL A 839 -9.66 -9.56 7.74
N SER A 840 -9.10 -8.74 8.62
CA SER A 840 -7.70 -8.27 8.56
C SER A 840 -6.67 -9.30 9.04
N ASP A 841 -5.42 -9.13 8.61
CA ASP A 841 -4.25 -9.92 9.07
C ASP A 841 -4.19 -10.04 10.62
N ASP A 842 -4.47 -8.95 11.35
CA ASP A 842 -4.39 -8.89 12.83
C ASP A 842 -5.60 -9.59 13.51
N GLU A 843 -6.80 -9.54 12.92
CA GLU A 843 -7.98 -10.29 13.38
C GLU A 843 -7.78 -11.80 13.18
N ILE A 844 -7.27 -12.21 12.01
CA ILE A 844 -6.94 -13.60 11.69
C ILE A 844 -5.88 -14.16 12.66
N LEU A 845 -4.86 -13.38 12.99
CA LEU A 845 -3.80 -13.80 13.92
C LEU A 845 -4.30 -13.91 15.37
N GLN A 846 -5.21 -13.03 15.79
CA GLN A 846 -5.87 -13.11 17.11
C GLN A 846 -6.79 -14.33 17.19
N ALA A 847 -7.61 -14.58 16.15
CA ALA A 847 -8.42 -15.78 16.03
C ALA A 847 -7.59 -17.07 16.09
N MET A 848 -6.51 -17.16 15.30
CA MET A 848 -5.60 -18.30 15.28
C MET A 848 -4.97 -18.55 16.66
N LYS A 849 -4.55 -17.48 17.35
CA LYS A 849 -4.03 -17.57 18.72
C LYS A 849 -5.10 -18.09 19.70
N HIS A 850 -6.29 -17.49 19.68
CA HIS A 850 -7.37 -17.77 20.62
C HIS A 850 -7.88 -19.21 20.52
N LEU A 851 -7.91 -19.76 19.30
CA LEU A 851 -8.14 -21.17 19.01
C LEU A 851 -7.04 -22.07 19.58
N TYR A 852 -5.76 -21.70 19.39
CA TYR A 852 -4.61 -22.47 19.88
C TYR A 852 -4.52 -22.49 21.42
N GLU A 853 -4.76 -21.35 22.09
CA GLU A 853 -4.90 -21.26 23.56
C GLU A 853 -5.97 -22.21 24.12
N ARG A 854 -6.95 -22.59 23.28
CA ARG A 854 -8.05 -23.50 23.62
C ARG A 854 -7.87 -24.89 23.01
N GLY A 855 -6.67 -25.23 22.53
CA GLY A 855 -6.29 -26.57 22.08
C GLY A 855 -6.65 -26.92 20.63
N LEU A 856 -7.08 -25.95 19.80
CA LEU A 856 -7.34 -26.17 18.38
C LEU A 856 -6.19 -25.59 17.54
N VAL A 857 -5.41 -26.46 16.89
CA VAL A 857 -4.33 -26.07 15.98
C VAL A 857 -4.90 -25.81 14.58
N VAL A 858 -4.76 -24.58 14.10
CA VAL A 858 -5.33 -24.09 12.83
C VAL A 858 -4.34 -23.11 12.19
N GLU A 859 -4.16 -23.15 10.88
CA GLU A 859 -3.36 -22.15 10.14
C GLU A 859 -4.13 -20.82 9.95
N PRO A 860 -3.46 -19.69 9.65
CA PRO A 860 -4.14 -18.41 9.45
C PRO A 860 -5.29 -18.47 8.44
N SER A 861 -5.12 -19.20 7.32
CA SER A 861 -6.16 -19.39 6.30
C SER A 861 -7.43 -20.05 6.84
N GLY A 862 -7.31 -20.97 7.80
CA GLY A 862 -8.44 -21.67 8.41
C GLY A 862 -9.02 -20.98 9.64
N ALA A 863 -8.31 -20.02 10.22
CA ALA A 863 -8.81 -19.20 11.32
C ALA A 863 -9.71 -18.05 10.84
N ALA A 864 -9.69 -17.69 9.55
CA ALA A 864 -10.40 -16.53 9.00
C ALA A 864 -11.92 -16.54 9.28
N ALA A 865 -12.60 -17.68 9.11
CA ALA A 865 -14.04 -17.76 9.41
C ALA A 865 -14.35 -17.56 10.91
N PHE A 866 -13.46 -17.99 11.80
CA PHE A 866 -13.56 -17.71 13.23
C PHE A 866 -13.20 -16.26 13.58
N ALA A 867 -12.32 -15.61 12.81
CA ALA A 867 -12.06 -14.18 12.95
C ALA A 867 -13.32 -13.34 12.64
N ALA A 868 -14.06 -13.67 11.58
CA ALA A 868 -15.32 -12.99 11.27
C ALA A 868 -16.34 -13.11 12.40
N LEU A 869 -16.37 -14.24 13.11
CA LEU A 869 -17.20 -14.40 14.31
C LEU A 869 -16.66 -13.62 15.51
N MET A 870 -15.39 -13.81 15.84
CA MET A 870 -14.73 -13.24 17.03
C MET A 870 -14.73 -11.71 17.04
N PHE A 871 -14.78 -11.08 15.87
CA PHE A 871 -14.84 -9.62 15.69
C PHE A 871 -16.24 -9.12 15.26
N ASN A 872 -17.30 -9.92 15.47
CA ASN A 872 -18.71 -9.55 15.25
C ASN A 872 -19.03 -9.07 13.82
N LYS A 873 -18.34 -9.60 12.80
CA LYS A 873 -18.53 -9.26 11.39
C LYS A 873 -19.57 -10.13 10.66
N ILE A 874 -20.14 -11.14 11.34
CA ILE A 874 -21.25 -11.97 10.83
C ILE A 874 -22.57 -11.40 11.39
N PRO A 875 -23.54 -11.00 10.55
CA PRO A 875 -24.75 -10.32 11.02
C PRO A 875 -25.80 -11.26 11.63
N ASP A 876 -26.59 -10.73 12.55
CA ASP A 876 -27.77 -11.36 13.18
C ASP A 876 -27.52 -12.78 13.71
N VAL A 877 -26.41 -12.96 14.42
CA VAL A 877 -26.01 -14.23 15.06
C VAL A 877 -26.64 -14.46 16.44
N GLU A 878 -27.32 -13.47 17.02
CA GLU A 878 -27.95 -13.59 18.34
C GLU A 878 -29.14 -14.57 18.32
N GLY A 879 -29.15 -15.50 19.29
CA GLY A 879 -30.13 -16.58 19.39
C GLY A 879 -30.00 -17.66 18.30
N LYS A 880 -28.92 -17.65 17.49
CA LYS A 880 -28.78 -18.52 16.30
C LYS A 880 -27.83 -19.70 16.47
N LYS A 881 -28.07 -20.75 15.69
CA LYS A 881 -27.18 -21.89 15.45
C LYS A 881 -26.13 -21.52 14.40
N VAL A 882 -24.92 -21.20 14.86
CA VAL A 882 -23.82 -20.70 14.03
C VAL A 882 -22.72 -21.75 13.88
N VAL A 883 -22.47 -22.19 12.64
CA VAL A 883 -21.40 -23.13 12.29
C VAL A 883 -20.20 -22.38 11.70
N ILE A 884 -19.02 -22.57 12.29
CA ILE A 884 -17.74 -22.10 11.73
C ILE A 884 -16.94 -23.29 11.25
N VAL A 885 -16.44 -23.25 10.01
CA VAL A 885 -15.58 -24.29 9.44
C VAL A 885 -14.11 -23.94 9.67
N LEU A 886 -13.40 -24.76 10.44
CA LEU A 886 -11.96 -24.61 10.75
C LEU A 886 -11.14 -25.62 9.94
N THR A 887 -10.00 -25.21 9.37
CA THR A 887 -9.18 -26.10 8.53
C THR A 887 -7.68 -25.81 8.59
N GLY A 888 -6.84 -26.75 8.15
CA GLY A 888 -5.40 -26.54 8.02
C GLY A 888 -4.67 -26.68 9.35
N GLY A 889 -4.72 -27.86 9.97
CA GLY A 889 -3.91 -28.23 11.13
C GLY A 889 -2.42 -28.45 10.80
N ASN A 890 -1.95 -28.01 9.63
CA ASN A 890 -0.65 -28.33 9.05
C ASN A 890 0.50 -27.38 9.45
N VAL A 891 0.30 -26.55 10.47
CA VAL A 891 1.32 -25.60 10.95
C VAL A 891 2.42 -26.36 11.70
N SER A 892 3.66 -26.34 11.18
CA SER A 892 4.79 -26.97 11.89
C SER A 892 5.15 -26.17 13.16
N PRO A 893 5.78 -26.77 14.19
CA PRO A 893 6.24 -26.04 15.37
C PRO A 893 7.17 -24.86 15.05
N GLU A 894 7.95 -24.96 13.97
CA GLU A 894 8.86 -23.94 13.48
C GLU A 894 8.10 -22.81 12.79
N GLN A 895 7.15 -23.15 11.89
CA GLN A 895 6.26 -22.16 11.25
C GLN A 895 5.43 -21.43 12.31
N LEU A 896 4.93 -22.15 13.31
CA LEU A 896 4.19 -21.63 14.45
C LEU A 896 5.07 -20.71 15.33
N HIS A 897 6.30 -21.12 15.62
CA HIS A 897 7.30 -20.30 16.31
C HIS A 897 7.73 -19.07 15.49
N GLU A 898 7.78 -19.15 14.16
CA GLU A 898 8.02 -17.98 13.31
C GLU A 898 6.84 -17.02 13.34
N LEU A 899 5.59 -17.51 13.25
CA LEU A 899 4.39 -16.68 13.38
C LEU A 899 4.34 -16.00 14.76
N TRP A 900 4.52 -16.74 15.85
CA TRP A 900 4.61 -16.18 17.20
C TRP A 900 5.79 -15.20 17.35
N LYS A 901 6.95 -15.55 16.78
CA LYS A 901 8.16 -14.74 16.58
C LYS A 901 7.89 -13.36 15.97
N LYS A 902 7.17 -13.38 14.86
CA LYS A 902 6.96 -12.28 13.90
C LYS A 902 5.79 -11.36 14.29
N TYR A 903 4.88 -11.86 15.12
CA TYR A 903 3.65 -11.16 15.55
C TYR A 903 3.49 -11.10 17.09
N GLU A 904 4.54 -11.40 17.86
CA GLU A 904 4.59 -11.43 19.35
C GLU A 904 3.37 -12.07 20.06
N LEU A 905 2.76 -13.12 19.46
CA LEU A 905 1.47 -13.68 19.93
C LEU A 905 1.52 -14.31 21.34
N TRP A 906 2.68 -14.84 21.75
CA TRP A 906 2.91 -15.45 23.07
C TRP A 906 4.17 -14.87 23.72
N LYS A 907 4.14 -14.73 25.04
CA LYS A 907 5.32 -14.41 25.88
C LYS A 907 5.42 -15.42 27.03
N LYS A 908 6.66 -15.70 27.41
CA LYS A 908 6.99 -16.24 28.75
C LYS A 908 7.03 -15.09 29.75
#